data_AF-A0A2N2EDS7-F1
#
_entry.id   AF-A0A2N2EDS7-F1
#
_cell.length_a   1.000
_cell.length_b   1.000
_cell.length_c   1.000
_cell.angle_alpha   90.00
_cell.angle_beta   90.00
_cell.angle_gamma   90.00
#
_symmetry.space_group_name_H-M   'P 1'
#
loop_
_entity.id
_entity.type
_entity.pdbx_description
1 polymer ?
#
loop_
_entity_poly.entity_id
_entity_poly.type
_entity_poly.pdbx_seq_one_letter_code
_entity_poly.pdbx_strand_id
1 'polypeptide(L)'
;MITYIYQCFNGLKYRKKMRKEGIQMKRIFKLLMIMTLVVSTLQQPISTIAATNGLVFLYETKETKTVTSGLTYERKLKLTNSGWVDIHVLKMDLTNKNVDLDVIRSVKDWGKKTTLTNIMSENNSLAAVNASFFDTASNPSDIIGVEFENGKYSYIQENYNKTTLGAASMMMTPLGEINFSYFSGNITVKSGGYKGIYITSINGMNDFVNSVIINRNAMVDSTQIESKGRLYKIVVDNGVVTEVVEPKVVAIIPENGYIITVNETLKDKIIPFYQPGTTVTMEIKNNFGDKIYDAILSGGGKILKDGQIVQDGMIVQPTVRHPRTAIGTTKDGRYLIAMVVDGRGISIGATHKELAKYLLEYDTYNAIHMDGGGSSTIAAREGTTNSVEVKNDPSDGSQRKVVNGLGFISTAPIGTLKTLEIVAPSARVFKNSPITYKVVGYDEYENPVAIDASNLVWSNQTVEGSWAGSTFTPTNGGEGTITCFYNEVSANVKLTSVDSYIDLDIEPKVLYVNQGKSATFNVVGTDTEGFKGNVNSSDITWQIDDKELGSFNNGVFIAGTKSGIGKVTLNVAGIQLNATVVVGSTTETKTSFETGDVTTLNYPETAIGTAQKSTEMVLDGSQSVKISYNLPQSEVTQAVYAVFNDIIIADNSEKSLGLNVYGNNSNLLLKGKLVDANNNAFNIAFSNGIDFSGWKKLEASLPEGMAYPVKLERIYIASLKNTEALNGAVYVDLLTVNKALNTTSIKADMVDLPINDPLYLNTVGNYTFKASVVGATSGANRLLDKVVQNEFIEMVNKSNLAIFAGNTKVNSQFITTKSILWNNKYSNSSYEDLKVFTLATGSGGIIDSDYTQWTKLQSDLKNTPQNNIIIVANENPIEKGGFEDEREGQALHTILKDYQKLTGKNIYYINASGSKFKVNYYEGIRYMDINGLTYNSSANKVDLNNSFYLLNFYMVSGKLYYNYENVYPLVKIK
;
A
#
# COMPACT_ATOMS: atom_id res chain seq x y z
N MET A 1 24.14 -18.22 -69.62
CA MET A 1 23.55 -18.68 -70.89
C MET A 1 22.15 -19.21 -70.60
N ILE A 2 21.13 -18.40 -70.89
CA ILE A 2 19.78 -18.73 -71.39
C ILE A 2 19.32 -20.16 -71.03
N THR A 3 18.42 -20.40 -70.08
CA THR A 3 16.96 -20.12 -70.18
C THR A 3 16.32 -19.95 -68.80
N TYR A 4 15.62 -18.82 -68.62
CA TYR A 4 14.72 -18.45 -67.52
C TYR A 4 13.27 -18.65 -68.01
N ILE A 5 12.37 -19.24 -67.23
CA ILE A 5 10.92 -19.20 -67.55
C ILE A 5 10.16 -18.54 -66.39
N TYR A 6 9.79 -17.29 -66.66
CA TYR A 6 8.77 -16.48 -66.01
C TYR A 6 7.42 -16.74 -66.71
N GLN A 7 6.34 -16.73 -65.92
CA GLN A 7 4.99 -16.22 -66.24
C GLN A 7 4.37 -16.46 -67.64
N CYS A 8 3.19 -17.09 -67.63
CA CYS A 8 1.88 -16.51 -68.00
C CYS A 8 0.97 -17.38 -68.89
N PHE A 9 -0.28 -17.51 -68.39
CA PHE A 9 -1.55 -17.72 -69.08
C PHE A 9 -1.75 -18.98 -69.95
N ASN A 10 -2.52 -19.92 -69.41
CA ASN A 10 -3.75 -20.48 -70.00
C ASN A 10 -4.33 -21.45 -68.96
N GLY A 11 -5.58 -21.36 -68.53
CA GLY A 11 -6.74 -20.94 -69.28
C GLY A 11 -7.70 -22.11 -69.31
N LEU A 12 -8.83 -21.93 -68.62
CA LEU A 12 -10.10 -22.62 -68.83
C LEU A 12 -10.12 -24.14 -68.59
N LYS A 13 -11.04 -24.60 -67.73
CA LYS A 13 -12.29 -25.22 -68.24
C LYS A 13 -13.26 -25.73 -67.15
N TYR A 14 -14.54 -25.45 -67.42
CA TYR A 14 -15.79 -26.09 -66.96
C TYR A 14 -16.15 -25.94 -65.46
N ARG A 15 -17.03 -25.02 -65.01
CA ARG A 15 -18.36 -24.55 -65.54
C ARG A 15 -19.31 -25.74 -65.75
N LYS A 16 -20.23 -26.05 -64.83
CA LYS A 16 -21.64 -25.59 -64.77
C LYS A 16 -22.33 -26.44 -63.67
N LYS A 17 -23.28 -25.97 -62.87
CA LYS A 17 -24.34 -25.01 -63.20
C LYS A 17 -24.99 -24.40 -61.93
N MET A 18 -25.32 -23.10 -62.05
CA MET A 18 -26.34 -22.29 -61.33
C MET A 18 -25.86 -21.65 -60.02
N ARG A 19 -25.45 -20.36 -59.95
CA ARG A 19 -25.94 -19.08 -60.52
C ARG A 19 -27.24 -18.57 -59.87
N LYS A 20 -27.04 -17.79 -58.78
CA LYS A 20 -27.66 -16.49 -58.46
C LYS A 20 -26.79 -15.89 -57.33
N GLU A 21 -25.85 -14.99 -57.67
CA GLU A 21 -25.96 -13.53 -57.37
C GLU A 21 -26.16 -13.32 -55.86
N GLY A 22 -25.20 -12.86 -55.05
CA GLY A 22 -24.18 -11.86 -55.27
C GLY A 22 -24.59 -10.57 -54.56
N ILE A 23 -24.14 -10.38 -53.30
CA ILE A 23 -23.74 -9.09 -52.70
C ILE A 23 -23.20 -9.32 -51.26
N GLN A 24 -21.96 -8.85 -51.09
CA GLN A 24 -21.29 -8.32 -49.88
C GLN A 24 -20.77 -9.22 -48.73
N MET A 25 -19.49 -9.54 -48.89
CA MET A 25 -18.36 -9.18 -48.01
C MET A 25 -18.49 -9.21 -46.47
N LYS A 26 -17.66 -10.10 -45.92
CA LYS A 26 -16.75 -9.94 -44.77
C LYS A 26 -17.36 -9.95 -43.37
N ARG A 27 -17.29 -11.13 -42.74
CA ARG A 27 -16.68 -11.32 -41.41
C ARG A 27 -16.37 -12.80 -41.21
N ILE A 28 -15.08 -13.14 -41.23
CA ILE A 28 -14.57 -14.44 -40.80
C ILE A 28 -13.59 -14.21 -39.64
N PHE A 29 -13.59 -15.20 -38.74
CA PHE A 29 -12.47 -15.72 -37.98
C PHE A 29 -12.42 -15.38 -36.48
N LYS A 30 -12.99 -16.30 -35.69
CA LYS A 30 -12.30 -17.03 -34.60
C LYS A 30 -13.21 -18.13 -34.06
N LEU A 31 -12.68 -19.37 -33.97
CA LEU A 31 -13.24 -20.66 -33.49
C LEU A 31 -13.06 -21.69 -34.63
N LEU A 32 -12.16 -22.68 -34.60
CA LEU A 32 -11.89 -23.76 -33.63
C LEU A 32 -10.62 -24.50 -34.14
N MET A 33 -9.83 -25.17 -33.28
CA MET A 33 -9.54 -26.62 -33.43
C MET A 33 -8.55 -27.19 -32.38
N ILE A 34 -8.87 -28.41 -31.93
CA ILE A 34 -8.20 -29.31 -30.98
C ILE A 34 -7.71 -30.56 -31.75
N MET A 35 -6.66 -31.23 -31.23
CA MET A 35 -6.16 -32.61 -31.52
C MET A 35 -5.48 -32.82 -32.89
N THR A 36 -4.37 -33.55 -33.09
CA THR A 36 -3.68 -34.65 -32.37
C THR A 36 -2.32 -34.85 -33.08
N LEU A 37 -1.22 -35.21 -32.38
CA LEU A 37 -0.19 -36.15 -32.92
C LEU A 37 0.82 -36.59 -31.85
N VAL A 38 0.98 -37.92 -31.70
CA VAL A 38 1.96 -38.62 -30.85
C VAL A 38 3.01 -39.25 -31.76
N VAL A 39 4.31 -39.02 -31.54
CA VAL A 39 5.39 -40.01 -31.79
C VAL A 39 6.54 -39.80 -30.78
N SER A 40 6.99 -40.95 -30.26
CA SER A 40 8.02 -41.30 -29.28
C SER A 40 9.40 -40.61 -29.31
N THR A 41 9.93 -40.28 -28.13
CA THR A 41 11.37 -40.33 -27.81
C THR A 41 11.60 -40.87 -26.40
N LEU A 42 12.75 -41.55 -26.22
CA LEU A 42 13.11 -42.44 -25.13
C LEU A 42 13.10 -41.80 -23.75
N GLN A 43 12.53 -42.52 -22.78
CA GLN A 43 12.64 -42.24 -21.34
C GLN A 43 14.06 -42.57 -20.85
N GLN A 44 14.75 -41.56 -20.33
CA GLN A 44 15.61 -41.78 -19.16
C GLN A 44 14.80 -41.41 -17.91
N PRO A 45 14.92 -42.14 -16.80
CA PRO A 45 14.24 -41.79 -15.57
C PRO A 45 14.98 -40.59 -14.97
N ILE A 46 14.64 -39.38 -15.43
CA ILE A 46 14.84 -38.22 -14.58
C ILE A 46 13.87 -38.45 -13.43
N SER A 47 14.43 -38.90 -12.32
CA SER A 47 13.79 -38.84 -11.02
C SER A 47 13.61 -37.36 -10.69
N THR A 48 12.59 -36.74 -11.29
CA THR A 48 12.01 -35.51 -10.75
C THR A 48 11.25 -35.96 -9.52
N ILE A 49 12.00 -36.07 -8.42
CA ILE A 49 11.42 -35.82 -7.12
C ILE A 49 10.94 -34.38 -7.23
N ALA A 50 9.67 -34.19 -7.56
CA ALA A 50 8.97 -32.97 -7.21
C ALA A 50 9.09 -32.90 -5.69
N ALA A 51 10.04 -32.10 -5.20
CA ALA A 51 10.19 -31.86 -3.78
C ALA A 51 8.89 -31.23 -3.30
N THR A 52 8.08 -32.04 -2.64
CA THR A 52 6.94 -31.64 -1.83
C THR A 52 7.44 -30.90 -0.59
N ASN A 53 8.20 -29.83 -0.78
CA ASN A 53 8.57 -28.96 0.32
C ASN A 53 7.34 -28.12 0.64
N GLY A 54 6.59 -28.54 1.66
CA GLY A 54 5.50 -27.75 2.23
C GLY A 54 6.01 -26.40 2.73
N LEU A 55 5.09 -25.50 3.07
CA LEU A 55 5.40 -24.19 3.64
C LEU A 55 6.39 -24.32 4.82
N VAL A 56 7.56 -23.69 4.70
CA VAL A 56 8.62 -23.65 5.71
C VAL A 56 8.61 -22.30 6.40
N PHE A 57 8.58 -22.31 7.72
CA PHE A 57 8.65 -21.11 8.55
C PHE A 57 10.10 -20.64 8.76
N LEU A 58 10.34 -19.34 8.61
CA LEU A 58 11.69 -18.75 8.66
C LEU A 58 11.84 -17.70 9.76
N TYR A 59 10.84 -16.84 9.96
CA TYR A 59 10.88 -15.73 10.91
C TYR A 59 9.48 -15.21 11.21
N GLU A 60 9.22 -14.76 12.45
CA GLU A 60 7.97 -14.08 12.79
C GLU A 60 8.18 -12.88 13.69
N THR A 61 7.24 -11.95 13.59
CA THR A 61 7.01 -10.90 14.58
C THR A 61 5.56 -10.94 15.01
N LYS A 62 5.30 -10.50 16.23
CA LYS A 62 3.98 -10.50 16.84
C LYS A 62 3.79 -9.25 17.68
N GLU A 63 2.67 -8.58 17.47
CA GLU A 63 2.19 -7.45 18.26
C GLU A 63 0.82 -7.78 18.83
N THR A 64 0.60 -7.50 20.11
CA THR A 64 -0.68 -7.73 20.79
C THR A 64 -1.12 -6.45 21.49
N LYS A 65 -2.39 -6.07 21.29
CA LYS A 65 -3.03 -4.93 21.95
C LYS A 65 -4.31 -5.39 22.64
N THR A 66 -4.55 -4.89 23.85
CA THR A 66 -5.85 -5.04 24.52
C THR A 66 -6.87 -4.13 23.84
N VAL A 67 -8.05 -4.67 23.52
CA VAL A 67 -9.18 -3.89 22.99
C VAL A 67 -10.12 -3.47 24.12
N THR A 68 -10.44 -4.42 25.01
CA THR A 68 -11.11 -4.23 26.31
C THR A 68 -10.83 -5.46 27.17
N SER A 69 -11.22 -5.45 28.45
CA SER A 69 -11.09 -6.62 29.32
C SER A 69 -11.75 -7.86 28.69
N GLY A 70 -10.94 -8.90 28.46
CA GLY A 70 -11.39 -10.15 27.85
C GLY A 70 -11.32 -10.17 26.31
N LEU A 71 -10.87 -9.11 25.64
CA LEU A 71 -10.68 -9.08 24.19
C LEU A 71 -9.33 -8.47 23.79
N THR A 72 -8.53 -9.23 23.05
CA THR A 72 -7.24 -8.78 22.52
C THR A 72 -7.20 -8.85 21.00
N TYR A 73 -6.56 -7.88 20.37
CA TYR A 73 -6.18 -7.91 18.97
C TYR A 73 -4.69 -8.27 18.84
N GLU A 74 -4.37 -9.19 17.94
CA GLU A 74 -3.01 -9.62 17.62
C GLU A 74 -2.74 -9.47 16.13
N ARG A 75 -1.58 -8.91 15.79
CA ARG A 75 -1.00 -8.92 14.44
C ARG A 75 0.26 -9.78 14.46
N LYS A 76 0.29 -10.81 13.63
CA LYS A 76 1.42 -11.72 13.47
C LYS A 76 1.89 -11.71 12.02
N LEU A 77 3.14 -11.33 11.78
CA LEU A 77 3.77 -11.36 10.46
C LEU A 77 4.70 -12.55 10.39
N LYS A 78 4.48 -13.45 9.44
CA LYS A 78 5.19 -14.73 9.33
C LYS A 78 5.89 -14.82 7.97
N LEU A 79 7.23 -14.83 7.98
CA LEU A 79 8.04 -15.05 6.80
C LEU A 79 8.19 -16.55 6.54
N THR A 80 7.96 -16.93 5.29
CA THR A 80 8.02 -18.33 4.83
C THR A 80 8.89 -18.45 3.58
N ASN A 81 9.23 -19.67 3.19
CA ASN A 81 9.90 -19.93 1.91
C ASN A 81 9.07 -19.59 0.66
N SER A 82 7.86 -19.07 0.82
CA SER A 82 7.01 -18.59 -0.27
C SER A 82 6.67 -17.09 -0.16
N GLY A 83 7.20 -16.38 0.83
CA GLY A 83 6.88 -14.98 1.13
C GLY A 83 6.17 -14.76 2.47
N TRP A 84 5.70 -13.53 2.72
CA TRP A 84 5.07 -13.12 3.98
C TRP A 84 3.60 -13.50 4.11
N VAL A 85 3.22 -13.94 5.29
CA VAL A 85 1.83 -14.19 5.69
C VAL A 85 1.48 -13.23 6.83
N ASP A 86 0.46 -12.41 6.63
CA ASP A 86 0.01 -11.43 7.62
C ASP A 86 -1.29 -11.96 8.23
N ILE A 87 -1.24 -12.22 9.54
CA ILE A 87 -2.30 -12.89 10.29
C ILE A 87 -2.78 -11.93 11.38
N HIS A 88 -4.09 -11.72 11.42
CA HIS A 88 -4.77 -10.86 12.36
C HIS A 88 -5.75 -11.68 13.19
N VAL A 89 -5.76 -11.52 14.51
CA VAL A 89 -6.58 -12.33 15.40
C VAL A 89 -7.26 -11.46 16.45
N LEU A 90 -8.58 -11.57 16.58
CA LEU A 90 -9.31 -11.21 17.78
C LEU A 90 -9.46 -12.46 18.64
N LYS A 91 -8.97 -12.39 19.88
CA LYS A 91 -9.08 -13.46 20.88
C LYS A 91 -9.94 -12.98 22.04
N MET A 92 -11.09 -13.62 22.23
CA MET A 92 -12.06 -13.28 23.28
C MET A 92 -12.09 -14.37 24.35
N ASP A 93 -12.05 -13.99 25.63
CA ASP A 93 -12.34 -14.86 26.77
C ASP A 93 -13.86 -14.92 26.99
N LEU A 94 -14.49 -16.03 26.62
CA LEU A 94 -15.93 -16.28 26.72
C LEU A 94 -16.41 -16.38 28.17
N THR A 95 -15.50 -16.48 29.15
CA THR A 95 -15.86 -16.46 30.58
C THR A 95 -15.89 -15.05 31.16
N ASN A 96 -15.41 -14.05 30.41
CA ASN A 96 -15.40 -12.66 30.85
C ASN A 96 -16.76 -12.01 30.60
N LYS A 97 -17.40 -11.54 31.68
CA LYS A 97 -18.74 -10.92 31.65
C LYS A 97 -18.78 -9.52 31.03
N ASN A 98 -17.62 -8.93 30.74
CA ASN A 98 -17.47 -7.56 30.24
C ASN A 98 -17.38 -7.48 28.72
N VAL A 99 -17.39 -8.61 28.03
CA VAL A 99 -17.42 -8.68 26.56
C VAL A 99 -18.45 -9.71 26.14
N ASP A 100 -19.20 -9.38 25.09
CA ASP A 100 -20.22 -10.25 24.50
C ASP A 100 -20.06 -10.31 22.97
N LEU A 101 -20.71 -11.31 22.36
CA LEU A 101 -20.73 -11.52 20.92
C LEU A 101 -22.06 -11.07 20.32
N ASP A 102 -21.96 -10.53 19.10
CA ASP A 102 -23.13 -10.10 18.35
C ASP A 102 -23.04 -10.50 16.88
N VAL A 103 -24.18 -10.79 16.26
CA VAL A 103 -24.32 -11.05 14.84
C VAL A 103 -24.77 -9.77 14.15
N ILE A 104 -23.78 -8.97 13.75
CA ILE A 104 -24.03 -7.62 13.25
C ILE A 104 -24.34 -7.59 11.75
N ARG A 105 -25.31 -6.77 11.34
CA ARG A 105 -25.63 -6.52 9.92
C ARG A 105 -26.05 -5.08 9.68
N SER A 106 -26.07 -4.67 8.41
CA SER A 106 -26.65 -3.37 8.04
C SER A 106 -28.15 -3.35 8.33
N VAL A 107 -28.62 -2.35 9.06
CA VAL A 107 -30.04 -2.19 9.46
C VAL A 107 -30.75 -1.03 8.75
N LYS A 108 -30.03 -0.20 7.98
CA LYS A 108 -30.62 0.94 7.25
C LYS A 108 -31.49 0.51 6.06
N ASP A 109 -30.94 -0.33 5.19
CA ASP A 109 -31.63 -0.91 4.04
C ASP A 109 -31.39 -2.43 4.06
N TRP A 110 -32.43 -3.24 4.20
CA TRP A 110 -32.26 -4.68 4.41
C TRP A 110 -31.62 -5.36 3.20
N GLY A 111 -30.64 -6.22 3.44
CA GLY A 111 -29.85 -6.89 2.39
C GLY A 111 -28.96 -5.94 1.57
N LYS A 112 -28.92 -4.63 1.83
CA LYS A 112 -27.97 -3.76 1.13
C LYS A 112 -26.58 -3.97 1.69
N LYS A 113 -25.63 -4.29 0.81
CA LYS A 113 -24.24 -4.49 1.20
C LYS A 113 -23.59 -3.18 1.60
N THR A 114 -22.84 -3.19 2.71
CA THR A 114 -22.05 -2.06 3.19
C THR A 114 -20.73 -2.54 3.77
N THR A 115 -19.82 -1.62 4.07
CA THR A 115 -18.49 -1.96 4.60
C THR A 115 -18.58 -2.46 6.04
N LEU A 116 -17.67 -3.33 6.49
CA LEU A 116 -17.69 -3.86 7.86
C LEU A 116 -17.64 -2.73 8.90
N THR A 117 -16.86 -1.69 8.65
CA THR A 117 -16.78 -0.52 9.55
C THR A 117 -18.11 0.23 9.66
N ASN A 118 -18.91 0.28 8.59
CA ASN A 118 -20.25 0.87 8.64
C ASN A 118 -21.19 -0.03 9.44
N ILE A 119 -21.13 -1.35 9.23
CA ILE A 119 -21.91 -2.31 10.03
C ILE A 119 -21.58 -2.14 11.52
N MET A 120 -20.30 -2.07 11.88
CA MET A 120 -19.89 -1.86 13.27
C MET A 120 -20.40 -0.53 13.85
N SER A 121 -20.39 0.53 13.05
CA SER A 121 -20.89 1.84 13.48
C SER A 121 -22.40 1.83 13.71
N GLU A 122 -23.15 1.10 12.88
CA GLU A 122 -24.60 0.95 12.97
C GLU A 122 -25.05 0.08 14.15
N ASN A 123 -24.21 -0.88 14.57
CA ASN A 123 -24.51 -1.83 15.66
C ASN A 123 -23.72 -1.53 16.95
N ASN A 124 -23.03 -0.39 17.04
CA ASN A 124 -22.20 0.00 18.19
C ASN A 124 -21.16 -1.08 18.61
N SER A 125 -20.60 -1.80 17.64
CA SER A 125 -19.62 -2.86 17.91
C SER A 125 -18.23 -2.28 18.17
N LEU A 126 -17.48 -2.92 19.08
CA LEU A 126 -16.12 -2.54 19.47
C LEU A 126 -15.07 -3.06 18.47
N ALA A 127 -15.22 -4.30 18.05
CA ALA A 127 -14.39 -4.95 17.05
C ALA A 127 -15.24 -5.94 16.24
N ALA A 128 -14.84 -6.27 15.02
CA ALA A 128 -15.54 -7.27 14.23
C ALA A 128 -14.66 -7.92 13.17
N VAL A 129 -15.12 -9.08 12.69
CA VAL A 129 -14.66 -9.70 11.43
C VAL A 129 -15.84 -9.89 10.48
N ASN A 130 -15.58 -9.96 9.18
CA ASN A 130 -16.60 -10.35 8.21
C ASN A 130 -17.07 -11.80 8.46
N ALA A 131 -18.29 -12.13 8.03
CA ALA A 131 -18.89 -13.43 8.33
C ALA A 131 -19.37 -14.21 7.10
N SER A 132 -20.69 -14.26 6.88
CA SER A 132 -21.33 -15.27 6.03
C SER A 132 -21.03 -15.09 4.53
N PHE A 133 -21.13 -16.18 3.77
CA PHE A 133 -21.16 -16.11 2.30
C PHE A 133 -22.44 -15.42 1.82
N PHE A 134 -22.35 -14.69 0.70
CA PHE A 134 -23.46 -13.97 0.08
C PHE A 134 -23.26 -13.85 -1.44
N ASP A 135 -24.28 -13.37 -2.17
CA ASP A 135 -24.14 -13.12 -3.60
C ASP A 135 -23.42 -11.78 -3.85
N THR A 136 -22.18 -11.89 -4.31
CA THR A 136 -21.35 -10.71 -4.63
C THR A 136 -21.86 -9.91 -5.84
N ALA A 137 -22.62 -10.52 -6.76
CA ALA A 137 -23.13 -9.86 -7.96
C ALA A 137 -24.38 -9.00 -7.71
N SER A 138 -25.21 -9.38 -6.74
CA SER A 138 -26.48 -8.73 -6.46
C SER A 138 -26.38 -7.68 -5.33
N ASN A 139 -27.14 -6.59 -5.42
CA ASN A 139 -27.33 -5.64 -4.33
C ASN A 139 -28.74 -5.00 -4.45
N PRO A 140 -29.64 -5.19 -3.47
CA PRO A 140 -29.47 -5.92 -2.22
C PRO A 140 -29.26 -7.44 -2.44
N SER A 141 -28.57 -8.07 -1.49
CA SER A 141 -28.30 -9.50 -1.38
C SER A 141 -28.31 -9.93 0.09
N ASP A 142 -28.68 -11.17 0.36
CA ASP A 142 -28.60 -11.77 1.70
C ASP A 142 -27.63 -12.95 1.74
N ILE A 143 -27.31 -13.34 2.97
CA ILE A 143 -26.39 -14.44 3.27
C ILE A 143 -26.91 -15.79 2.74
N ILE A 144 -26.00 -16.75 2.66
CA ILE A 144 -26.32 -18.16 2.41
C ILE A 144 -26.34 -18.88 3.76
N GLY A 145 -27.49 -19.43 4.14
CA GLY A 145 -27.68 -20.17 5.39
C GLY A 145 -28.69 -19.56 6.35
N VAL A 146 -28.29 -19.42 7.61
CA VAL A 146 -29.11 -18.96 8.74
C VAL A 146 -28.40 -17.90 9.56
N GLU A 147 -29.20 -16.96 10.03
CA GLU A 147 -28.87 -15.92 11.00
C GLU A 147 -29.97 -15.88 12.07
N PHE A 148 -29.59 -16.12 13.31
CA PHE A 148 -30.50 -16.09 14.46
C PHE A 148 -29.87 -15.24 15.55
N GLU A 149 -30.67 -14.39 16.17
CA GLU A 149 -30.23 -13.51 17.27
C GLU A 149 -31.46 -13.03 18.05
N ASN A 150 -31.32 -12.68 19.33
CA ASN A 150 -32.41 -12.12 20.15
C ASN A 150 -33.70 -12.96 20.12
N GLY A 151 -33.56 -14.29 20.14
CA GLY A 151 -34.68 -15.23 20.19
C GLY A 151 -35.46 -15.39 18.88
N LYS A 152 -34.98 -14.84 17.75
CA LYS A 152 -35.68 -14.88 16.46
C LYS A 152 -34.74 -15.09 15.28
N TYR A 153 -35.26 -15.65 14.19
CA TYR A 153 -34.54 -15.74 12.91
C TYR A 153 -34.51 -14.37 12.24
N SER A 154 -33.34 -13.75 12.20
CA SER A 154 -33.08 -12.56 11.38
C SER A 154 -33.12 -12.93 9.90
N TYR A 155 -32.56 -14.09 9.55
CA TYR A 155 -32.64 -14.68 8.21
C TYR A 155 -32.58 -16.20 8.29
N ILE A 156 -33.35 -16.89 7.45
CA ILE A 156 -33.21 -18.34 7.28
C ILE A 156 -33.49 -18.70 5.83
N GLN A 157 -32.58 -19.43 5.22
CA GLN A 157 -32.75 -20.05 3.92
C GLN A 157 -33.26 -21.48 4.08
N GLU A 158 -34.31 -21.83 3.36
CA GLU A 158 -34.83 -23.20 3.33
C GLU A 158 -33.81 -24.19 2.75
N ASN A 159 -33.93 -25.47 3.12
CA ASN A 159 -33.24 -26.60 2.48
C ASN A 159 -31.70 -26.46 2.40
N TYR A 160 -31.12 -25.51 3.14
CA TYR A 160 -29.70 -25.36 3.35
C TYR A 160 -29.15 -26.63 4.04
N ASN A 161 -28.00 -27.14 3.59
CA ASN A 161 -27.31 -28.34 4.11
C ASN A 161 -28.14 -29.63 4.27
N LYS A 162 -28.85 -30.06 3.23
CA LYS A 162 -29.45 -31.43 3.21
C LYS A 162 -28.42 -32.57 3.20
N THR A 163 -27.14 -32.26 3.06
CA THR A 163 -26.02 -33.21 3.13
C THR A 163 -24.93 -32.67 4.06
N THR A 164 -24.09 -33.55 4.61
CA THR A 164 -22.95 -33.19 5.46
C THR A 164 -21.82 -32.46 4.73
N LEU A 165 -21.92 -32.30 3.40
CA LEU A 165 -20.98 -31.54 2.56
C LEU A 165 -21.32 -30.03 2.48
N GLY A 166 -22.23 -29.57 3.34
CA GLY A 166 -22.73 -28.20 3.38
C GLY A 166 -21.81 -27.19 4.09
N ALA A 167 -22.32 -25.97 4.27
CA ALA A 167 -21.68 -24.92 5.05
C ALA A 167 -22.08 -25.01 6.52
N ALA A 168 -21.13 -24.92 7.43
CA ALA A 168 -21.33 -24.96 8.87
C ALA A 168 -21.71 -23.58 9.42
N SER A 169 -22.27 -23.59 10.63
CA SER A 169 -22.72 -22.43 11.37
C SER A 169 -22.12 -22.48 12.78
N MET A 170 -21.74 -21.32 13.28
CA MET A 170 -21.51 -21.08 14.70
C MET A 170 -22.87 -21.01 15.40
N MET A 171 -22.99 -21.65 16.56
CA MET A 171 -24.19 -21.62 17.39
C MET A 171 -23.78 -21.35 18.83
N MET A 172 -24.36 -20.32 19.44
CA MET A 172 -24.11 -19.93 20.83
C MET A 172 -25.31 -20.28 21.68
N THR A 173 -25.10 -20.99 22.79
CA THR A 173 -26.17 -21.29 23.76
C THR A 173 -26.37 -20.11 24.72
N PRO A 174 -27.48 -20.08 25.48
CA PRO A 174 -27.69 -19.09 26.55
C PRO A 174 -26.65 -19.11 27.68
N LEU A 175 -25.79 -20.13 27.72
CA LEU A 175 -24.68 -20.24 28.68
C LEU A 175 -23.36 -19.69 28.09
N GLY A 176 -23.38 -19.14 26.87
CA GLY A 176 -22.19 -18.66 26.16
C GLY A 176 -21.36 -19.78 25.51
N GLU A 177 -21.84 -21.04 25.51
CA GLU A 177 -21.12 -22.14 24.88
C GLU A 177 -21.25 -22.09 23.36
N ILE A 178 -20.12 -22.14 22.65
CA ILE A 178 -20.09 -22.08 21.19
C ILE A 178 -19.84 -23.45 20.59
N ASN A 179 -20.73 -23.85 19.69
CA ASN A 179 -20.68 -25.09 18.93
C ASN A 179 -20.69 -24.82 17.43
N PHE A 180 -19.99 -25.66 16.67
CA PHE A 180 -19.98 -25.59 15.21
C PHE A 180 -20.68 -26.80 14.60
N SER A 181 -21.75 -26.58 13.84
CA SER A 181 -22.52 -27.66 13.22
C SER A 181 -23.20 -27.21 11.93
N TYR A 182 -23.84 -28.13 11.23
CA TYR A 182 -24.54 -27.85 9.98
C TYR A 182 -26.01 -27.60 10.28
N PHE A 183 -26.50 -26.39 9.99
CA PHE A 183 -27.92 -26.05 10.12
C PHE A 183 -28.70 -26.46 8.87
N SER A 184 -29.86 -27.08 9.05
CA SER A 184 -30.84 -27.32 7.99
C SER A 184 -32.25 -27.09 8.51
N GLY A 185 -33.04 -26.31 7.77
CA GLY A 185 -34.41 -25.96 8.14
C GLY A 185 -35.36 -25.98 6.95
N ASN A 186 -36.64 -26.26 7.22
CA ASN A 186 -37.75 -26.09 6.29
C ASN A 186 -38.80 -25.16 6.91
N ILE A 187 -39.30 -24.23 6.11
CA ILE A 187 -40.28 -23.23 6.51
C ILE A 187 -41.57 -23.52 5.74
N THR A 188 -42.68 -23.70 6.47
CA THR A 188 -44.00 -23.90 5.87
C THR A 188 -45.02 -23.02 6.57
N VAL A 189 -45.86 -22.33 5.80
CA VAL A 189 -47.06 -21.66 6.35
C VAL A 189 -48.29 -22.45 5.93
N LYS A 190 -49.15 -22.82 6.87
CA LYS A 190 -50.37 -23.59 6.63
C LYS A 190 -51.62 -22.75 6.89
N SER A 191 -52.71 -23.14 6.24
CA SER A 191 -54.07 -22.64 6.44
C SER A 191 -55.01 -23.85 6.52
N GLY A 192 -56.16 -23.74 7.20
CA GLY A 192 -57.07 -24.86 7.48
C GLY A 192 -57.54 -25.69 6.28
N GLY A 193 -57.39 -25.19 5.05
CA GLY A 193 -57.71 -25.90 3.80
C GLY A 193 -56.52 -26.21 2.86
N TYR A 194 -55.28 -25.84 3.21
CA TYR A 194 -54.12 -25.96 2.31
C TYR A 194 -52.91 -26.60 3.02
N LYS A 195 -52.27 -27.57 2.36
CA LYS A 195 -51.14 -28.34 2.93
C LYS A 195 -49.94 -27.50 3.33
N GLY A 196 -49.80 -26.32 2.73
CA GLY A 196 -48.87 -25.28 3.13
C GLY A 196 -48.16 -24.62 1.94
N ILE A 197 -47.78 -23.36 2.11
CA ILE A 197 -46.92 -22.64 1.17
C ILE A 197 -45.47 -23.06 1.42
N TYR A 198 -44.75 -23.35 0.34
CA TYR A 198 -43.30 -23.55 0.36
C TYR A 198 -42.61 -22.18 0.40
N ILE A 199 -41.79 -21.94 1.43
CA ILE A 199 -41.17 -20.64 1.70
C ILE A 199 -39.66 -20.71 1.54
N THR A 200 -39.11 -19.96 0.56
CA THR A 200 -37.68 -19.91 0.25
C THR A 200 -36.82 -19.40 1.36
N SER A 201 -37.29 -18.34 2.00
CA SER A 201 -36.58 -17.72 3.10
C SER A 201 -37.50 -16.89 3.96
N ILE A 202 -37.04 -16.63 5.18
CA ILE A 202 -37.49 -15.48 5.97
C ILE A 202 -36.48 -14.36 5.72
N ASN A 203 -36.99 -13.19 5.36
CA ASN A 203 -36.26 -11.96 5.10
C ASN A 203 -35.21 -12.04 3.99
N GLY A 204 -35.38 -12.90 2.98
CA GLY A 204 -34.43 -12.97 1.86
C GLY A 204 -34.72 -11.99 0.72
N MET A 205 -33.66 -11.37 0.18
CA MET A 205 -33.72 -10.41 -0.93
C MET A 205 -33.20 -10.95 -2.28
N ASN A 206 -32.72 -12.20 -2.28
CA ASN A 206 -32.02 -12.80 -3.42
C ASN A 206 -32.98 -13.25 -4.54
N ASP A 207 -34.07 -13.97 -4.22
CA ASP A 207 -35.00 -14.54 -5.21
C ASP A 207 -36.46 -14.56 -4.70
N PHE A 208 -37.39 -14.09 -5.54
CA PHE A 208 -38.86 -14.03 -5.30
C PHE A 208 -39.66 -14.85 -6.34
N VAL A 209 -39.03 -15.82 -7.02
CA VAL A 209 -39.73 -16.79 -7.88
C VAL A 209 -40.70 -17.64 -7.06
N ASN A 210 -40.27 -18.10 -5.89
CA ASN A 210 -41.11 -18.75 -4.89
C ASN A 210 -41.45 -17.79 -3.74
N SER A 211 -42.26 -18.24 -2.79
CA SER A 211 -42.76 -17.37 -1.72
C SER A 211 -41.69 -17.08 -0.66
N VAL A 212 -41.59 -15.82 -0.25
CA VAL A 212 -40.68 -15.34 0.81
C VAL A 212 -41.54 -14.75 1.93
N ILE A 213 -41.13 -14.96 3.18
CA ILE A 213 -41.72 -14.25 4.32
C ILE A 213 -40.87 -13.01 4.59
N ILE A 214 -41.50 -11.84 4.75
CA ILE A 214 -40.81 -10.63 5.23
C ILE A 214 -41.51 -10.17 6.50
N ASN A 215 -40.74 -9.99 7.58
CA ASN A 215 -41.24 -9.51 8.87
C ASN A 215 -40.67 -8.12 9.22
N ARG A 216 -41.15 -7.58 10.34
CA ARG A 216 -40.81 -6.23 10.80
C ARG A 216 -39.33 -6.04 11.15
N ASN A 217 -38.57 -7.13 11.38
CA ASN A 217 -37.13 -7.02 11.57
C ASN A 217 -36.41 -6.56 10.29
N ALA A 218 -36.94 -6.92 9.12
CA ALA A 218 -36.33 -6.56 7.84
C ALA A 218 -36.78 -5.19 7.35
N MET A 219 -38.08 -4.92 7.34
CA MET A 219 -38.61 -3.65 6.83
C MET A 219 -39.99 -3.35 7.42
N VAL A 220 -40.36 -2.07 7.41
CA VAL A 220 -41.66 -1.57 7.93
C VAL A 220 -42.81 -1.76 6.93
N ASP A 221 -42.49 -1.78 5.65
CA ASP A 221 -43.42 -1.95 4.54
C ASP A 221 -42.73 -2.64 3.36
N SER A 222 -43.49 -3.03 2.34
CA SER A 222 -42.99 -3.77 1.18
C SER A 222 -42.28 -2.91 0.12
N THR A 223 -42.05 -1.61 0.35
CA THR A 223 -41.52 -0.68 -0.66
C THR A 223 -40.23 -1.20 -1.31
N GLN A 224 -39.33 -1.79 -0.53
CA GLN A 224 -38.03 -2.27 -1.02
C GLN A 224 -38.15 -3.46 -2.00
N ILE A 225 -39.21 -4.27 -1.88
CA ILE A 225 -39.42 -5.47 -2.69
C ILE A 225 -40.35 -5.25 -3.90
N GLU A 226 -41.01 -4.08 -4.01
CA GLU A 226 -41.94 -3.82 -5.12
C GLU A 226 -41.23 -3.86 -6.49
N SER A 227 -39.93 -3.57 -6.55
CA SER A 227 -39.13 -3.66 -7.77
C SER A 227 -38.78 -5.11 -8.18
N LYS A 228 -38.93 -6.08 -7.28
CA LYS A 228 -38.42 -7.46 -7.44
C LYS A 228 -39.33 -8.38 -8.26
N GLY A 229 -40.51 -7.92 -8.65
CA GLY A 229 -41.42 -8.66 -9.51
C GLY A 229 -42.86 -8.17 -9.41
N ARG A 230 -43.80 -8.94 -9.94
CA ARG A 230 -45.24 -8.78 -9.67
C ARG A 230 -45.61 -9.73 -8.54
N LEU A 231 -45.66 -9.20 -7.31
CA LEU A 231 -45.81 -9.97 -6.08
C LEU A 231 -47.12 -9.59 -5.38
N TYR A 232 -48.01 -10.55 -5.17
CA TYR A 232 -49.07 -10.40 -4.17
C TYR A 232 -48.45 -10.48 -2.78
N LYS A 233 -49.01 -9.79 -1.79
CA LYS A 233 -48.59 -9.93 -0.39
C LYS A 233 -49.78 -10.33 0.47
N ILE A 234 -49.70 -11.51 1.08
CA ILE A 234 -50.64 -11.92 2.12
C ILE A 234 -50.15 -11.30 3.42
N VAL A 235 -50.91 -10.37 3.98
CA VAL A 235 -50.61 -9.71 5.26
C VAL A 235 -51.17 -10.55 6.38
N VAL A 236 -50.29 -10.98 7.30
CA VAL A 236 -50.65 -11.78 8.46
C VAL A 236 -50.34 -10.99 9.72
N ASP A 237 -51.34 -10.81 10.57
CA ASP A 237 -51.19 -10.19 11.89
C ASP A 237 -51.74 -11.14 12.96
N ASN A 238 -50.96 -11.38 14.02
CA ASN A 238 -51.31 -12.31 15.10
C ASN A 238 -51.85 -13.68 14.61
N GLY A 239 -51.23 -14.23 13.55
CA GLY A 239 -51.61 -15.52 12.98
C GLY A 239 -52.91 -15.53 12.17
N VAL A 240 -53.45 -14.36 11.81
CA VAL A 240 -54.65 -14.23 10.97
C VAL A 240 -54.33 -13.39 9.75
N VAL A 241 -54.78 -13.81 8.57
CA VAL A 241 -54.68 -13.00 7.35
C VAL A 241 -55.61 -11.78 7.51
N THR A 242 -55.07 -10.58 7.40
CA THR A 242 -55.83 -9.33 7.48
C THR A 242 -56.13 -8.75 6.10
N GLU A 243 -55.22 -8.93 5.15
CA GLU A 243 -55.34 -8.38 3.81
C GLU A 243 -54.55 -9.23 2.78
N VAL A 244 -54.99 -9.19 1.53
CA VAL A 244 -54.18 -9.64 0.37
C VAL A 244 -53.97 -8.44 -0.54
N VAL A 245 -52.73 -7.95 -0.59
CA VAL A 245 -52.38 -6.75 -1.35
C VAL A 245 -51.90 -7.12 -2.75
N GLU A 246 -52.40 -6.42 -3.77
CA GLU A 246 -52.05 -6.64 -5.17
C GLU A 246 -50.57 -6.29 -5.50
N PRO A 247 -50.04 -6.80 -6.62
CA PRO A 247 -48.72 -6.42 -7.12
C PRO A 247 -48.55 -4.92 -7.30
N LYS A 248 -47.36 -4.39 -6.98
CA LYS A 248 -46.96 -2.99 -7.18
C LYS A 248 -47.70 -1.97 -6.29
N VAL A 249 -48.48 -2.43 -5.33
CA VAL A 249 -49.03 -1.62 -4.24
C VAL A 249 -48.14 -1.80 -3.01
N VAL A 250 -47.97 -0.83 -2.12
CA VAL A 250 -47.19 -1.06 -0.89
C VAL A 250 -48.08 -1.70 0.18
N ALA A 251 -47.57 -2.72 0.87
CA ALA A 251 -48.21 -3.32 2.04
C ALA A 251 -47.43 -2.95 3.31
N ILE A 252 -48.14 -2.59 4.38
CA ILE A 252 -47.55 -2.40 5.70
C ILE A 252 -47.35 -3.77 6.34
N ILE A 253 -46.17 -3.98 6.94
CA ILE A 253 -45.87 -5.23 7.65
C ILE A 253 -46.31 -5.07 9.12
N PRO A 254 -47.22 -5.89 9.67
CA PRO A 254 -47.70 -5.72 11.03
C PRO A 254 -46.61 -5.91 12.09
N GLU A 255 -46.73 -5.26 13.24
CA GLU A 255 -45.73 -5.37 14.33
C GLU A 255 -45.62 -6.80 14.87
N ASN A 256 -46.75 -7.49 15.04
CA ASN A 256 -46.83 -8.87 15.53
C ASN A 256 -47.07 -9.87 14.38
N GLY A 257 -46.56 -9.53 13.20
CA GLY A 257 -46.90 -10.23 11.97
C GLY A 257 -45.82 -10.20 10.90
N TYR A 258 -46.23 -10.57 9.69
CA TYR A 258 -45.37 -10.69 8.53
C TYR A 258 -46.19 -10.63 7.25
N ILE A 259 -45.52 -10.43 6.13
CA ILE A 259 -46.09 -10.63 4.79
C ILE A 259 -45.54 -11.90 4.17
N ILE A 260 -46.36 -12.59 3.39
CA ILE A 260 -45.94 -13.69 2.51
C ILE A 260 -46.03 -13.18 1.08
N THR A 261 -44.89 -13.10 0.40
CA THR A 261 -44.86 -12.71 -1.01
C THR A 261 -45.29 -13.89 -1.87
N VAL A 262 -46.18 -13.68 -2.83
CA VAL A 262 -46.60 -14.70 -3.79
C VAL A 262 -46.39 -14.14 -5.19
N ASN A 263 -45.49 -14.74 -5.95
CA ASN A 263 -45.30 -14.40 -7.36
C ASN A 263 -46.63 -14.55 -8.11
N GLU A 264 -46.97 -13.61 -8.99
CA GLU A 264 -48.23 -13.62 -9.74
C GLU A 264 -48.49 -14.95 -10.46
N THR A 265 -47.43 -15.64 -10.91
CA THR A 265 -47.52 -16.97 -11.54
C THR A 265 -48.02 -18.08 -10.60
N LEU A 266 -47.96 -17.87 -9.29
CA LEU A 266 -48.41 -18.80 -8.25
C LEU A 266 -49.75 -18.38 -7.61
N LYS A 267 -50.31 -17.23 -8.00
CA LYS A 267 -51.52 -16.62 -7.40
C LYS A 267 -52.66 -17.62 -7.28
N ASP A 268 -53.07 -18.23 -8.39
CA ASP A 268 -54.26 -19.09 -8.45
C ASP A 268 -54.12 -20.38 -7.64
N LYS A 269 -52.87 -20.77 -7.30
CA LYS A 269 -52.59 -21.96 -6.49
C LYS A 269 -52.57 -21.68 -4.98
N ILE A 270 -52.29 -20.44 -4.58
CA ILE A 270 -52.02 -20.07 -3.19
C ILE A 270 -53.12 -19.16 -2.65
N ILE A 271 -53.36 -18.01 -3.28
CA ILE A 271 -54.22 -16.94 -2.76
C ILE A 271 -55.63 -17.41 -2.36
N PRO A 272 -56.31 -18.33 -3.08
CA PRO A 272 -57.65 -18.80 -2.67
C PRO A 272 -57.73 -19.41 -1.25
N PHE A 273 -56.61 -19.85 -0.68
CA PHE A 273 -56.54 -20.47 0.65
C PHE A 273 -56.10 -19.51 1.77
N TYR A 274 -55.79 -18.25 1.44
CA TYR A 274 -55.25 -17.25 2.36
C TYR A 274 -56.00 -15.92 2.21
N GLN A 275 -57.33 -15.97 2.36
CA GLN A 275 -58.19 -14.79 2.32
C GLN A 275 -58.28 -14.12 3.69
N PRO A 276 -58.65 -12.82 3.77
CA PRO A 276 -58.86 -12.14 5.06
C PRO A 276 -59.76 -12.94 6.02
N GLY A 277 -59.37 -13.00 7.29
CA GLY A 277 -60.02 -13.81 8.34
C GLY A 277 -59.50 -15.25 8.46
N THR A 278 -58.63 -15.71 7.55
CA THR A 278 -58.06 -17.05 7.61
C THR A 278 -56.99 -17.15 8.70
N THR A 279 -57.10 -18.11 9.61
CA THR A 279 -56.01 -18.44 10.56
C THR A 279 -54.89 -19.19 9.84
N VAL A 280 -53.66 -18.79 10.11
CA VAL A 280 -52.44 -19.40 9.57
C VAL A 280 -51.49 -19.83 10.66
N THR A 281 -50.69 -20.86 10.37
CA THR A 281 -49.66 -21.36 11.28
C THR A 281 -48.34 -21.46 10.53
N MET A 282 -47.32 -20.77 11.02
CA MET A 282 -45.94 -20.91 10.52
C MET A 282 -45.23 -22.02 11.30
N GLU A 283 -44.67 -22.98 10.58
CA GLU A 283 -43.81 -24.03 11.13
C GLU A 283 -42.40 -23.88 10.57
N ILE A 284 -41.40 -23.76 11.45
CA ILE A 284 -39.99 -23.85 11.10
C ILE A 284 -39.46 -25.16 11.70
N LYS A 285 -39.25 -26.17 10.85
CA LYS A 285 -38.69 -27.46 11.27
C LYS A 285 -37.21 -27.49 10.94
N ASN A 286 -36.36 -27.63 11.95
CA ASN A 286 -34.91 -27.69 11.78
C ASN A 286 -34.31 -28.97 12.41
N ASN A 287 -33.07 -29.28 12.04
CA ASN A 287 -32.35 -30.47 12.49
C ASN A 287 -31.80 -30.39 13.94
N PHE A 288 -32.06 -29.30 14.66
CA PHE A 288 -31.67 -29.11 16.06
C PHE A 288 -32.84 -29.29 17.05
N GLY A 289 -34.07 -29.44 16.58
CA GLY A 289 -35.24 -29.66 17.43
C GLY A 289 -35.52 -28.46 18.35
N ASP A 290 -35.82 -28.75 19.62
CA ASP A 290 -36.22 -27.75 20.62
C ASP A 290 -35.03 -27.09 21.36
N LYS A 291 -33.81 -27.22 20.83
CA LYS A 291 -32.62 -26.58 21.42
C LYS A 291 -32.72 -25.05 21.34
N ILE A 292 -32.36 -24.40 22.44
CA ILE A 292 -32.35 -22.94 22.55
C ILE A 292 -30.92 -22.43 22.27
N TYR A 293 -30.83 -21.43 21.41
CA TYR A 293 -29.60 -20.71 21.09
C TYR A 293 -29.86 -19.21 21.22
N ASP A 294 -28.84 -18.46 21.61
CA ASP A 294 -28.87 -17.00 21.61
C ASP A 294 -28.50 -16.44 20.25
N ALA A 295 -27.50 -17.07 19.60
CA ALA A 295 -27.04 -16.67 18.28
C ALA A 295 -26.75 -17.88 17.38
N ILE A 296 -27.04 -17.74 16.08
CA ILE A 296 -26.57 -18.64 15.03
C ILE A 296 -26.04 -17.81 13.87
N LEU A 297 -24.83 -18.10 13.43
CA LEU A 297 -24.16 -17.39 12.33
C LEU A 297 -23.56 -18.38 11.33
N SER A 298 -24.01 -18.33 10.08
CA SER A 298 -23.53 -19.23 9.03
C SER A 298 -22.19 -18.78 8.43
N GLY A 299 -21.35 -19.74 8.11
CA GLY A 299 -20.05 -19.54 7.45
C GLY A 299 -19.90 -20.43 6.23
N GLY A 300 -18.68 -20.90 6.00
CA GLY A 300 -18.33 -22.01 5.11
C GLY A 300 -18.28 -23.33 5.86
N GLY A 301 -17.49 -24.31 5.41
CA GLY A 301 -17.35 -25.61 6.08
C GLY A 301 -16.54 -25.59 7.38
N LYS A 302 -16.59 -26.70 8.11
CA LYS A 302 -15.66 -26.96 9.22
C LYS A 302 -14.24 -27.05 8.69
N ILE A 303 -13.30 -26.39 9.37
CA ILE A 303 -11.87 -26.43 9.06
C ILE A 303 -11.09 -27.22 10.11
N LEU A 304 -11.55 -27.16 11.38
CA LEU A 304 -11.04 -27.99 12.47
C LEU A 304 -12.21 -28.67 13.19
N LYS A 305 -11.98 -29.93 13.57
CA LYS A 305 -12.87 -30.69 14.45
C LYS A 305 -12.01 -31.54 15.38
N ASP A 306 -12.26 -31.43 16.67
CA ASP A 306 -11.54 -32.20 17.69
C ASP A 306 -9.99 -32.05 17.60
N GLY A 307 -9.53 -30.83 17.27
CA GLY A 307 -8.11 -30.52 17.08
C GLY A 307 -7.48 -31.09 15.81
N GLN A 308 -8.29 -31.63 14.88
CA GLN A 308 -7.84 -32.22 13.63
C GLN A 308 -8.34 -31.41 12.42
N ILE A 309 -7.51 -31.34 11.38
CA ILE A 309 -7.88 -30.69 10.10
C ILE A 309 -8.93 -31.54 9.39
N VAL A 310 -10.08 -30.93 9.10
CA VAL A 310 -11.18 -31.58 8.40
C VAL A 310 -11.00 -31.45 6.89
N GLN A 311 -11.35 -32.49 6.14
CA GLN A 311 -11.33 -32.50 4.66
C GLN A 311 -12.72 -32.61 4.04
N ASP A 312 -13.76 -32.73 4.87
CA ASP A 312 -15.17 -32.84 4.45
C ASP A 312 -15.94 -31.53 4.68
N GLY A 313 -16.99 -31.28 3.90
CA GLY A 313 -17.76 -30.03 3.95
C GLY A 313 -17.45 -29.07 2.81
N MET A 314 -18.03 -27.88 2.84
CA MET A 314 -17.72 -26.82 1.88
C MET A 314 -16.26 -26.38 2.04
N ILE A 315 -15.42 -26.64 1.04
CA ILE A 315 -14.02 -26.18 0.98
C ILE A 315 -13.83 -25.32 -0.27
N VAL A 316 -13.45 -24.06 -0.08
CA VAL A 316 -13.31 -23.08 -1.18
C VAL A 316 -11.85 -23.00 -1.60
N GLN A 317 -11.57 -23.42 -2.84
CA GLN A 317 -10.24 -23.32 -3.48
C GLN A 317 -9.13 -23.84 -2.55
N PRO A 318 -9.13 -25.14 -2.21
CA PRO A 318 -8.30 -25.72 -1.13
C PRO A 318 -6.79 -25.50 -1.30
N THR A 319 -6.32 -25.48 -2.54
CA THR A 319 -4.90 -25.45 -2.90
C THR A 319 -4.39 -24.07 -3.31
N VAL A 320 -5.28 -23.08 -3.40
CA VAL A 320 -4.92 -21.71 -3.80
C VAL A 320 -4.88 -20.82 -2.57
N ARG A 321 -3.82 -20.02 -2.46
CA ARG A 321 -3.70 -19.02 -1.40
C ARG A 321 -4.63 -17.84 -1.68
N HIS A 322 -5.43 -17.52 -0.69
CA HIS A 322 -6.33 -16.37 -0.72
C HIS A 322 -6.33 -15.68 0.64
N PRO A 323 -6.84 -14.44 0.71
CA PRO A 323 -7.30 -13.90 1.97
C PRO A 323 -8.36 -14.84 2.56
N ARG A 324 -8.30 -15.08 3.86
CA ARG A 324 -9.19 -16.02 4.55
C ARG A 324 -9.69 -15.41 5.85
N THR A 325 -10.92 -15.75 6.21
CA THR A 325 -11.47 -15.48 7.53
C THR A 325 -11.91 -16.81 8.16
N ALA A 326 -11.70 -16.98 9.46
CA ALA A 326 -12.15 -18.16 10.18
C ALA A 326 -12.49 -17.82 11.63
N ILE A 327 -13.37 -18.63 12.23
CA ILE A 327 -13.74 -18.54 13.63
C ILE A 327 -13.67 -19.92 14.28
N GLY A 328 -13.20 -19.98 15.52
CA GLY A 328 -13.05 -21.24 16.24
C GLY A 328 -12.91 -21.06 17.74
N THR A 329 -13.00 -22.17 18.48
CA THR A 329 -12.88 -22.20 19.94
C THR A 329 -11.78 -23.11 20.41
N THR A 330 -11.18 -22.79 21.55
CA THR A 330 -10.21 -23.66 22.24
C THR A 330 -10.90 -24.90 22.82
N LYS A 331 -10.11 -25.93 23.15
CA LYS A 331 -10.63 -27.23 23.63
C LYS A 331 -11.48 -27.12 24.90
N ASP A 332 -11.11 -26.22 25.80
CA ASP A 332 -11.83 -25.93 27.04
C ASP A 332 -13.05 -25.02 26.84
N GLY A 333 -13.29 -24.56 25.61
CA GLY A 333 -14.37 -23.61 25.29
C GLY A 333 -14.18 -22.23 25.89
N ARG A 334 -13.02 -21.91 26.47
CA ARG A 334 -12.77 -20.63 27.14
C ARG A 334 -12.55 -19.49 26.15
N TYR A 335 -11.84 -19.74 25.05
CA TYR A 335 -11.48 -18.69 24.10
C TYR A 335 -12.16 -18.88 22.75
N LEU A 336 -12.73 -17.80 22.21
CA LEU A 336 -13.06 -17.66 20.79
C LEU A 336 -11.89 -17.01 20.06
N ILE A 337 -11.51 -17.58 18.92
CA ILE A 337 -10.50 -17.09 17.99
C ILE A 337 -11.20 -16.68 16.70
N ALA A 338 -11.17 -15.39 16.37
CA ALA A 338 -11.57 -14.87 15.07
C ALA A 338 -10.33 -14.41 14.30
N MET A 339 -10.01 -15.10 13.21
CA MET A 339 -8.76 -14.94 12.46
C MET A 339 -9.04 -14.43 11.05
N VAL A 340 -8.27 -13.43 10.63
CA VAL A 340 -8.19 -12.94 9.25
C VAL A 340 -6.75 -13.09 8.77
N VAL A 341 -6.55 -13.72 7.62
CA VAL A 341 -5.27 -13.81 6.92
C VAL A 341 -5.37 -12.98 5.65
N ASP A 342 -4.46 -12.03 5.46
CA ASP A 342 -4.41 -11.21 4.24
C ASP A 342 -3.88 -12.00 3.05
N GLY A 343 -4.13 -11.50 1.82
CA GLY A 343 -3.66 -12.16 0.61
C GLY A 343 -3.89 -11.31 -0.65
N ARG A 344 -3.28 -11.73 -1.78
CA ARG A 344 -3.34 -11.01 -3.08
C ARG A 344 -2.76 -9.59 -3.01
N GLY A 345 -1.86 -9.35 -2.07
CA GLY A 345 -1.14 -8.09 -1.89
C GLY A 345 0.27 -8.39 -1.42
N ILE A 346 0.75 -7.63 -0.43
CA ILE A 346 2.06 -7.87 0.19
C ILE A 346 2.07 -9.23 0.91
N SER A 347 0.92 -9.64 1.45
CA SER A 347 0.76 -10.99 1.99
C SER A 347 0.39 -12.00 0.89
N ILE A 348 0.98 -13.19 0.98
CA ILE A 348 0.79 -14.28 0.02
C ILE A 348 -0.54 -15.03 0.19
N GLY A 349 -1.27 -14.83 1.29
CA GLY A 349 -2.50 -15.58 1.58
C GLY A 349 -2.29 -16.92 2.27
N ALA A 350 -3.39 -17.63 2.47
CA ALA A 350 -3.41 -18.99 2.97
C ALA A 350 -4.23 -19.91 2.08
N THR A 351 -3.68 -21.09 1.81
CA THR A 351 -4.47 -22.27 1.41
C THR A 351 -5.38 -22.69 2.56
N HIS A 352 -6.37 -23.55 2.29
CA HIS A 352 -7.26 -24.03 3.34
C HIS A 352 -6.50 -24.80 4.44
N LYS A 353 -5.50 -25.59 4.05
CA LYS A 353 -4.65 -26.33 5.00
C LYS A 353 -3.72 -25.42 5.81
N GLU A 354 -3.18 -24.37 5.19
CA GLU A 354 -2.35 -23.38 5.90
C GLU A 354 -3.19 -22.60 6.93
N LEU A 355 -4.41 -22.18 6.58
CA LEU A 355 -5.34 -21.54 7.53
C LEU A 355 -5.64 -22.45 8.74
N ALA A 356 -5.88 -23.74 8.49
CA ALA A 356 -6.11 -24.71 9.56
C ALA A 356 -4.90 -24.84 10.49
N LYS A 357 -3.68 -24.84 9.93
CA LYS A 357 -2.44 -24.84 10.71
C LYS A 357 -2.28 -23.58 11.54
N TYR A 358 -2.59 -22.41 10.98
CA TYR A 358 -2.53 -21.16 11.75
C TYR A 358 -3.53 -21.17 12.90
N LEU A 359 -4.75 -21.67 12.71
CA LEU A 359 -5.72 -21.83 13.81
C LEU A 359 -5.17 -22.76 14.93
N LEU A 360 -4.49 -23.85 14.57
CA LEU A 360 -3.84 -24.75 15.52
C LEU A 360 -2.71 -24.05 16.31
N GLU A 361 -1.99 -23.08 15.73
CA GLU A 361 -1.00 -22.26 16.46
C GLU A 361 -1.64 -21.39 17.56
N TYR A 362 -2.97 -21.22 17.57
CA TYR A 362 -3.75 -20.52 18.60
C TYR A 362 -4.57 -21.47 19.47
N ASP A 363 -4.17 -22.74 19.55
CA ASP A 363 -4.85 -23.79 20.34
C ASP A 363 -6.32 -24.02 19.95
N THR A 364 -6.70 -23.64 18.73
CA THR A 364 -8.07 -23.80 18.23
C THR A 364 -8.39 -25.29 18.07
N TYR A 365 -9.51 -25.73 18.64
CA TYR A 365 -9.92 -27.13 18.69
C TYR A 365 -11.07 -27.43 17.72
N ASN A 366 -12.06 -26.55 17.64
CA ASN A 366 -13.14 -26.61 16.65
C ASN A 366 -13.23 -25.29 15.91
N ALA A 367 -13.39 -25.31 14.59
CA ALA A 367 -13.46 -24.08 13.80
C ALA A 367 -14.21 -24.26 12.48
N ILE A 368 -14.73 -23.15 11.96
CA ILE A 368 -15.27 -23.03 10.60
C ILE A 368 -14.54 -21.91 9.87
N HIS A 369 -14.41 -22.02 8.55
CA HIS A 369 -13.99 -20.87 7.74
C HIS A 369 -15.20 -20.01 7.39
N MET A 370 -14.99 -18.72 7.24
CA MET A 370 -16.00 -17.73 6.87
C MET A 370 -15.78 -17.28 5.42
N ASP A 371 -16.58 -16.34 4.91
CA ASP A 371 -16.33 -15.78 3.59
C ASP A 371 -14.93 -15.13 3.53
N GLY A 372 -14.24 -15.29 2.42
CA GLY A 372 -12.84 -14.91 2.25
C GLY A 372 -12.62 -13.99 1.06
N GLY A 373 -11.39 -13.96 0.54
CA GLY A 373 -11.05 -13.08 -0.58
C GLY A 373 -11.24 -11.61 -0.20
N GLY A 374 -11.81 -10.79 -1.10
CA GLY A 374 -12.00 -9.36 -0.80
C GLY A 374 -12.97 -9.07 0.34
N SER A 375 -13.72 -10.06 0.82
CA SER A 375 -14.56 -9.91 2.01
C SER A 375 -13.75 -9.93 3.31
N SER A 376 -12.56 -10.54 3.32
CA SER A 376 -11.70 -10.69 4.51
C SER A 376 -11.32 -9.33 5.09
N THR A 377 -11.95 -8.99 6.21
CA THR A 377 -11.79 -7.71 6.90
C THR A 377 -11.86 -7.94 8.41
N ILE A 378 -10.92 -7.35 9.15
CA ILE A 378 -10.96 -7.22 10.61
C ILE A 378 -10.86 -5.74 10.97
N ALA A 379 -11.69 -5.31 11.92
CA ALA A 379 -11.72 -3.91 12.34
C ALA A 379 -11.92 -3.81 13.85
N ALA A 380 -11.38 -2.75 14.45
CA ALA A 380 -11.50 -2.45 15.87
C ALA A 380 -11.43 -0.95 16.12
N ARG A 381 -12.05 -0.48 17.20
CA ARG A 381 -11.87 0.90 17.69
C ARG A 381 -10.52 1.03 18.40
N GLU A 382 -9.82 2.15 18.21
CA GLU A 382 -8.60 2.46 18.96
C GLU A 382 -8.85 3.50 20.05
N GLY A 383 -8.55 3.11 21.28
CA GLY A 383 -8.61 4.02 22.42
C GLY A 383 -9.98 4.69 22.52
N THR A 384 -10.00 5.96 22.92
CA THR A 384 -11.23 6.70 23.25
C THR A 384 -11.96 7.21 22.01
N THR A 385 -11.49 6.86 20.81
CA THR A 385 -12.07 7.38 19.58
C THR A 385 -13.29 6.56 19.21
N ASN A 386 -14.39 7.23 18.88
CA ASN A 386 -15.55 6.57 18.25
C ASN A 386 -15.26 6.16 16.79
N SER A 387 -14.01 6.27 16.32
CA SER A 387 -13.61 5.85 14.98
C SER A 387 -13.26 4.36 14.95
N VAL A 388 -13.95 3.65 14.07
CA VAL A 388 -13.64 2.26 13.73
C VAL A 388 -12.53 2.24 12.68
N GLU A 389 -11.48 1.46 12.92
CA GLU A 389 -10.36 1.32 12.00
C GLU A 389 -10.24 -0.11 11.47
N VAL A 390 -9.96 -0.23 10.17
CA VAL A 390 -9.58 -1.51 9.56
C VAL A 390 -8.16 -1.86 10.00
N LYS A 391 -7.95 -3.11 10.42
CA LYS A 391 -6.71 -3.58 11.02
C LYS A 391 -5.86 -4.47 10.12
N ASN A 392 -6.39 -4.89 8.98
CA ASN A 392 -5.71 -5.70 7.97
C ASN A 392 -5.59 -4.95 6.63
N ASP A 393 -4.96 -5.55 5.63
CA ASP A 393 -4.86 -5.04 4.25
C ASP A 393 -5.91 -5.71 3.33
N PRO A 394 -7.07 -5.06 3.06
CA PRO A 394 -8.11 -5.69 2.26
C PRO A 394 -7.68 -5.88 0.80
N SER A 395 -7.87 -7.09 0.27
CA SER A 395 -7.30 -7.48 -1.03
C SER A 395 -7.81 -6.73 -2.25
N ASP A 396 -8.94 -6.01 -2.13
CA ASP A 396 -9.51 -5.20 -3.23
C ASP A 396 -8.98 -3.75 -3.21
N GLY A 397 -7.94 -3.46 -2.40
CA GLY A 397 -7.40 -2.11 -2.15
C GLY A 397 -8.26 -1.25 -1.23
N SER A 398 -9.45 -1.75 -0.88
CA SER A 398 -10.37 -1.19 0.10
C SER A 398 -11.27 -2.32 0.63
N GLN A 399 -11.85 -2.15 1.82
CA GLN A 399 -12.77 -3.15 2.37
C GLN A 399 -14.00 -3.32 1.47
N ARG A 400 -14.32 -4.57 1.14
CA ARG A 400 -15.50 -4.90 0.34
C ARG A 400 -16.78 -4.64 1.12
N LYS A 401 -17.84 -4.31 0.39
CA LYS A 401 -19.19 -4.27 0.95
C LYS A 401 -19.70 -5.70 1.17
N VAL A 402 -19.98 -6.04 2.43
CA VAL A 402 -20.49 -7.34 2.90
C VAL A 402 -21.92 -7.18 3.45
N VAL A 403 -22.56 -8.30 3.81
CA VAL A 403 -23.92 -8.31 4.37
C VAL A 403 -23.93 -8.28 5.90
N ASN A 404 -23.07 -9.09 6.52
CA ASN A 404 -22.98 -9.23 7.97
C ASN A 404 -21.54 -9.48 8.47
N GLY A 405 -21.37 -9.50 9.78
CA GLY A 405 -20.13 -9.77 10.48
C GLY A 405 -20.37 -10.44 11.83
N LEU A 406 -19.28 -10.88 12.46
CA LEU A 406 -19.26 -11.24 13.87
C LEU A 406 -18.70 -10.07 14.65
N GLY A 407 -19.56 -9.41 15.42
CA GLY A 407 -19.24 -8.28 16.28
C GLY A 407 -18.85 -8.72 17.69
N PHE A 408 -17.98 -7.92 18.29
CA PHE A 408 -17.63 -7.99 19.71
C PHE A 408 -18.11 -6.71 20.35
N ILE A 409 -18.80 -6.81 21.48
CA ILE A 409 -19.39 -5.68 22.21
C ILE A 409 -18.82 -5.65 23.61
N SER A 410 -18.48 -4.46 24.11
CA SER A 410 -18.17 -4.29 25.53
C SER A 410 -19.47 -4.17 26.32
N THR A 411 -19.68 -5.07 27.28
CA THR A 411 -20.72 -4.99 28.31
C THR A 411 -20.17 -4.43 29.62
N ALA A 412 -18.87 -4.10 29.65
CA ALA A 412 -18.25 -3.42 30.78
C ALA A 412 -18.99 -2.10 31.06
N PRO A 413 -19.29 -1.79 32.34
CA PRO A 413 -19.76 -0.46 32.67
C PRO A 413 -18.65 0.55 32.36
N ILE A 414 -19.03 1.78 32.02
CA ILE A 414 -18.08 2.88 31.88
C ILE A 414 -17.55 3.17 33.28
N GLY A 415 -16.28 2.83 33.50
CA GLY A 415 -15.61 2.96 34.78
C GLY A 415 -14.95 4.33 34.97
N THR A 416 -14.16 4.42 36.03
CA THR A 416 -13.32 5.57 36.35
C THR A 416 -11.90 5.34 35.87
N LEU A 417 -11.20 6.40 35.45
CA LEU A 417 -9.80 6.30 35.03
C LEU A 417 -8.95 5.53 36.06
N LYS A 418 -8.30 4.45 35.62
CA LYS A 418 -7.50 3.55 36.44
C LYS A 418 -6.03 3.51 36.02
N THR A 419 -5.75 3.49 34.72
CA THR A 419 -4.38 3.47 34.18
C THR A 419 -4.22 4.47 33.05
N LEU A 420 -2.97 4.83 32.78
CA LEU A 420 -2.56 5.65 31.64
C LEU A 420 -1.55 4.85 30.80
N GLU A 421 -1.49 5.12 29.51
CA GLU A 421 -0.44 4.66 28.61
C GLU A 421 0.17 5.88 27.90
N ILE A 422 1.50 6.00 27.94
CA ILE A 422 2.23 7.01 27.18
C ILE A 422 2.67 6.40 25.85
N VAL A 423 2.16 6.94 24.76
CA VAL A 423 2.58 6.59 23.40
C VAL A 423 3.66 7.57 22.95
N ALA A 424 4.90 7.08 22.91
CA ALA A 424 6.07 7.83 22.46
C ALA A 424 6.33 7.56 20.96
N PRO A 425 6.64 8.58 20.14
CA PRO A 425 6.94 8.39 18.72
C PRO A 425 8.32 7.74 18.50
N SER A 426 9.22 7.81 19.49
CA SER A 426 10.52 7.17 19.50
C SER A 426 11.02 7.00 20.93
N ALA A 427 11.80 5.96 21.19
CA ALA A 427 12.51 5.78 22.46
C ALA A 427 13.77 6.67 22.55
N ARG A 428 14.23 7.22 21.42
CA ARG A 428 15.44 8.03 21.31
C ARG A 428 15.18 9.33 20.56
N VAL A 429 15.83 10.40 20.99
CA VAL A 429 15.74 11.71 20.34
C VAL A 429 17.09 12.42 20.46
N PHE A 430 17.44 13.28 19.50
CA PHE A 430 18.61 14.12 19.68
C PHE A 430 18.34 15.22 20.71
N LYS A 431 19.38 15.59 21.44
CA LYS A 431 19.38 16.75 22.34
C LYS A 431 18.86 17.97 21.59
N ASN A 432 18.09 18.80 22.27
CA ASN A 432 17.34 19.94 21.76
C ASN A 432 16.21 19.60 20.77
N SER A 433 16.12 18.40 20.20
CA SER A 433 15.01 18.03 19.32
C SER A 433 13.74 17.75 20.13
N PRO A 434 12.60 18.38 19.80
CA PRO A 434 11.35 18.15 20.53
C PRO A 434 10.78 16.76 20.25
N ILE A 435 10.20 16.14 21.28
CA ILE A 435 9.43 14.89 21.19
C ILE A 435 8.04 15.09 21.79
N THR A 436 6.99 14.81 21.01
CA THR A 436 5.59 14.97 21.42
C THR A 436 4.97 13.63 21.80
N TYR A 437 4.54 13.51 23.05
CA TYR A 437 3.89 12.33 23.58
C TYR A 437 2.37 12.40 23.41
N LYS A 438 1.74 11.23 23.20
CA LYS A 438 0.30 11.04 23.34
C LYS A 438 0.02 10.21 24.59
N VAL A 439 -1.15 10.41 25.19
CA VAL A 439 -1.58 9.68 26.37
C VAL A 439 -2.96 9.09 26.12
N VAL A 440 -3.15 7.84 26.48
CA VAL A 440 -4.45 7.15 26.47
C VAL A 440 -4.79 6.76 27.90
N GLY A 441 -6.01 7.03 28.34
CA GLY A 441 -6.51 6.62 29.64
C GLY A 441 -7.40 5.39 29.53
N TYR A 442 -7.33 4.52 30.53
CA TYR A 442 -8.17 3.32 30.64
C TYR A 442 -8.85 3.25 32.00
N ASP A 443 -10.09 2.77 32.03
CA ASP A 443 -10.81 2.51 33.28
C ASP A 443 -10.42 1.16 33.92
N GLU A 444 -11.07 0.81 35.04
CA GLU A 444 -10.84 -0.47 35.74
C GLU A 444 -11.20 -1.73 34.93
N TYR A 445 -11.88 -1.56 33.79
CA TYR A 445 -12.26 -2.63 32.86
C TYR A 445 -11.47 -2.57 31.55
N GLU A 446 -10.40 -1.77 31.52
CA GLU A 446 -9.56 -1.54 30.34
C GLU A 446 -10.34 -0.93 29.16
N ASN A 447 -11.51 -0.32 29.41
CA ASN A 447 -12.13 0.52 28.39
C ASN A 447 -11.37 1.83 28.31
N PRO A 448 -11.13 2.34 27.10
CA PRO A 448 -10.50 3.62 26.95
C PRO A 448 -11.44 4.75 27.40
N VAL A 449 -10.94 5.64 28.25
CA VAL A 449 -11.68 6.80 28.77
C VAL A 449 -11.08 8.12 28.32
N ALA A 450 -11.95 9.04 27.91
CA ALA A 450 -11.52 10.37 27.48
C ALA A 450 -10.83 11.10 28.64
N ILE A 451 -9.62 11.60 28.39
CA ILE A 451 -8.86 12.42 29.33
C ILE A 451 -8.74 13.84 28.78
N ASP A 452 -8.87 14.84 29.66
CA ASP A 452 -8.63 16.23 29.29
C ASP A 452 -7.14 16.50 29.25
N ALA A 453 -6.58 16.68 28.05
CA ALA A 453 -5.15 16.88 27.87
C ALA A 453 -4.60 18.11 28.64
N SER A 454 -5.45 19.08 29.00
CA SER A 454 -5.05 20.26 29.79
C SER A 454 -4.74 19.94 31.26
N ASN A 455 -5.22 18.81 31.77
CA ASN A 455 -4.97 18.34 33.14
C ASN A 455 -3.75 17.41 33.26
N LEU A 456 -3.06 17.12 32.15
CA LEU A 456 -1.85 16.30 32.18
C LEU A 456 -0.69 17.08 32.78
N VAL A 457 -0.07 16.49 33.81
CA VAL A 457 1.14 17.02 34.43
C VAL A 457 2.31 16.12 34.08
N TRP A 458 3.40 16.70 33.57
CA TRP A 458 4.56 15.96 33.12
C TRP A 458 5.75 16.17 34.04
N SER A 459 6.54 15.11 34.23
CA SER A 459 7.85 15.19 34.88
C SER A 459 8.89 14.35 34.14
N ASN A 460 10.15 14.69 34.34
CA ASN A 460 11.29 14.01 33.76
C ASN A 460 12.33 13.72 34.85
N GLN A 461 12.97 12.56 34.77
CA GLN A 461 14.04 12.13 35.67
C GLN A 461 15.30 11.82 34.87
N THR A 462 16.46 12.29 35.37
CA THR A 462 17.82 12.12 34.80
C THR A 462 18.09 12.88 33.50
N VAL A 463 17.13 12.91 32.57
CA VAL A 463 17.20 13.77 31.38
C VAL A 463 16.55 15.11 31.70
N GLU A 464 17.32 16.19 31.64
CA GLU A 464 16.90 17.56 31.84
C GLU A 464 16.27 18.10 30.55
N GLY A 465 15.35 19.06 30.69
CA GLY A 465 14.68 19.66 29.54
C GLY A 465 13.53 20.58 29.92
N SER A 466 12.81 21.04 28.90
CA SER A 466 11.64 21.90 29.05
C SER A 466 10.40 21.27 28.42
N TRP A 467 9.23 21.57 28.98
CA TRP A 467 7.93 21.11 28.49
C TRP A 467 7.15 22.24 27.83
N ALA A 468 6.50 21.92 26.70
CA ALA A 468 5.47 22.73 26.07
C ALA A 468 4.25 21.84 25.80
N GLY A 469 3.28 21.83 26.73
CA GLY A 469 2.18 20.85 26.70
C GLY A 469 2.73 19.43 26.85
N SER A 470 2.40 18.53 25.92
CA SER A 470 2.93 17.16 25.88
C SER A 470 4.22 17.01 25.06
N THR A 471 4.83 18.12 24.66
CA THR A 471 6.11 18.14 23.96
C THR A 471 7.25 18.38 24.94
N PHE A 472 8.19 17.44 25.02
CA PHE A 472 9.42 17.57 25.80
C PHE A 472 10.59 17.89 24.88
N THR A 473 11.43 18.84 25.29
CA THR A 473 12.69 19.16 24.61
C THR A 473 13.84 18.91 25.58
N PRO A 474 14.63 17.83 25.39
CA PRO A 474 15.74 17.53 26.27
C PRO A 474 16.91 18.49 26.04
N THR A 475 17.59 18.89 27.11
CA THR A 475 18.72 19.85 27.07
C THR A 475 20.07 19.22 27.38
N ASN A 476 20.10 17.97 27.85
CA ASN A 476 21.31 17.17 28.08
C ASN A 476 21.20 15.81 27.39
N GLY A 477 22.35 15.12 27.25
CA GLY A 477 22.39 13.73 26.79
C GLY A 477 22.26 12.75 27.94
N GLY A 478 21.75 11.55 27.66
CA GLY A 478 21.62 10.45 28.63
C GLY A 478 20.29 9.72 28.57
N GLU A 479 20.17 8.68 29.39
CA GLU A 479 18.91 7.96 29.59
C GLU A 479 18.10 8.56 30.73
N GLY A 480 16.79 8.65 30.55
CA GLY A 480 15.87 9.20 31.53
C GLY A 480 14.49 8.57 31.46
N THR A 481 13.65 8.94 32.43
CA THR A 481 12.26 8.50 32.50
C THR A 481 11.35 9.70 32.41
N ILE A 482 10.39 9.63 31.48
CA ILE A 482 9.30 10.58 31.35
C ILE A 482 8.09 10.01 32.07
N THR A 483 7.48 10.80 32.94
CA THR A 483 6.27 10.41 33.68
C THR A 483 5.17 11.40 33.39
N CYS A 484 3.97 10.88 33.12
CA CYS A 484 2.75 11.64 32.98
C CYS A 484 1.83 11.32 34.15
N PHE A 485 1.23 12.36 34.73
CA PHE A 485 0.24 12.27 35.79
C PHE A 485 -1.09 12.86 35.31
N TYR A 486 -2.18 12.20 35.69
CA TYR A 486 -3.54 12.72 35.58
C TYR A 486 -4.25 12.43 36.90
N ASN A 487 -4.43 13.46 37.73
CA ASN A 487 -4.85 13.32 39.13
C ASN A 487 -3.92 12.35 39.89
N GLU A 488 -4.45 11.24 40.42
CA GLU A 488 -3.70 10.22 41.18
C GLU A 488 -3.11 9.11 40.29
N VAL A 489 -3.44 9.07 39.01
CA VAL A 489 -2.98 8.03 38.08
C VAL A 489 -1.74 8.52 37.35
N SER A 490 -0.77 7.63 37.14
CA SER A 490 0.46 7.95 36.43
C SER A 490 0.90 6.83 35.48
N ALA A 491 1.67 7.21 34.47
CA ALA A 491 2.37 6.30 33.57
C ALA A 491 3.78 6.82 33.30
N ASN A 492 4.70 5.92 32.94
CA ASN A 492 6.07 6.28 32.62
C ASN A 492 6.56 5.61 31.32
N VAL A 493 7.51 6.27 30.66
CA VAL A 493 8.20 5.76 29.47
C VAL A 493 9.68 6.16 29.52
N LYS A 494 10.57 5.32 28.99
CA LYS A 494 12.00 5.63 28.89
C LYS A 494 12.30 6.52 27.69
N LEU A 495 13.26 7.42 27.85
CA LEU A 495 13.80 8.28 26.79
C LEU A 495 15.32 8.26 26.82
N THR A 496 15.96 8.07 25.66
CA THR A 496 17.39 8.32 25.48
C THR A 496 17.58 9.61 24.69
N SER A 497 18.16 10.63 25.32
CA SER A 497 18.58 11.88 24.67
C SER A 497 20.01 11.74 24.17
N VAL A 498 20.23 11.96 22.88
CA VAL A 498 21.51 11.73 22.20
C VAL A 498 22.21 13.07 21.94
N ASP A 499 23.46 13.21 22.37
CA ASP A 499 24.17 14.50 22.41
C ASP A 499 25.18 14.75 21.29
N SER A 500 25.43 13.76 20.44
CA SER A 500 26.49 13.78 19.44
C SER A 500 26.07 13.10 18.13
N TYR A 501 26.71 13.54 17.05
CA TYR A 501 26.53 13.02 15.69
C TYR A 501 27.88 12.50 15.18
N ILE A 502 27.87 11.33 14.55
CA ILE A 502 29.02 10.82 13.78
C ILE A 502 28.84 11.04 12.27
N ASP A 503 27.61 11.34 11.84
CA ASP A 503 27.24 11.58 10.44
C ASP A 503 25.98 12.46 10.37
N LEU A 504 25.84 13.18 9.25
CA LEU A 504 24.68 14.00 8.93
C LEU A 504 24.24 13.74 7.50
N ASP A 505 22.95 13.61 7.29
CA ASP A 505 22.33 13.51 5.98
C ASP A 505 21.28 14.62 5.77
N ILE A 506 21.07 14.99 4.51
CA ILE A 506 20.12 16.04 4.11
C ILE A 506 19.26 15.58 2.94
N GLU A 507 17.95 15.71 3.10
CA GLU A 507 16.96 15.37 2.07
C GLU A 507 15.94 16.49 1.87
N PRO A 508 15.59 16.87 0.62
CA PRO A 508 16.23 16.41 -0.60
C PRO A 508 17.66 16.97 -0.74
N LYS A 509 18.58 16.27 -1.41
CA LYS A 509 19.90 16.85 -1.73
C LYS A 509 19.80 18.10 -2.63
N VAL A 510 18.76 18.16 -3.49
CA VAL A 510 18.40 19.32 -4.32
C VAL A 510 16.98 19.79 -3.97
N LEU A 511 16.86 21.00 -3.45
CA LEU A 511 15.58 21.62 -3.10
C LEU A 511 15.09 22.51 -4.25
N TYR A 512 13.96 22.16 -4.85
CA TYR A 512 13.32 22.96 -5.89
C TYR A 512 12.23 23.86 -5.28
N VAL A 513 12.32 25.17 -5.53
CA VAL A 513 11.40 26.17 -5.00
C VAL A 513 11.07 27.22 -6.06
N ASN A 514 9.81 27.64 -6.16
CA ASN A 514 9.46 28.80 -6.99
C ASN A 514 9.79 30.12 -6.28
N GLN A 515 10.09 31.19 -7.04
CA GLN A 515 10.34 32.52 -6.50
C GLN A 515 9.23 32.96 -5.52
N GLY A 516 9.61 33.56 -4.39
CA GLY A 516 8.68 34.01 -3.34
C GLY A 516 7.95 32.88 -2.59
N LYS A 517 8.24 31.60 -2.88
CA LYS A 517 7.73 30.44 -2.12
C LYS A 517 8.79 29.92 -1.17
N SER A 518 8.38 29.00 -0.32
CA SER A 518 9.24 28.37 0.68
C SER A 518 9.23 26.85 0.56
N ALA A 519 10.35 26.23 0.93
CA ALA A 519 10.43 24.79 1.16
C ALA A 519 11.49 24.48 2.22
N THR A 520 11.59 23.22 2.64
CA THR A 520 12.44 22.79 3.76
C THR A 520 13.36 21.67 3.33
N PHE A 521 14.56 21.67 3.89
CA PHE A 521 15.38 20.47 3.98
C PHE A 521 15.04 19.72 5.28
N ASN A 522 15.07 18.40 5.23
CA ASN A 522 15.13 17.55 6.41
C ASN A 522 16.58 17.15 6.67
N VAL A 523 17.07 17.40 7.88
CA VAL A 523 18.44 17.04 8.27
C VAL A 523 18.35 15.92 9.31
N VAL A 524 18.98 14.80 9.00
CA VAL A 524 18.99 13.60 9.83
C VAL A 524 20.39 13.39 10.37
N GLY A 525 20.53 13.27 11.68
CA GLY A 525 21.78 12.92 12.32
C GLY A 525 21.87 11.42 12.56
N THR A 526 23.08 10.89 12.52
CA THR A 526 23.40 9.52 12.95
C THR A 526 24.31 9.57 14.17
N ASP A 527 24.01 8.80 15.20
CA ASP A 527 24.81 8.74 16.43
C ASP A 527 25.84 7.60 16.45
N THR A 528 26.57 7.47 17.57
CA THR A 528 27.60 6.43 17.77
C THR A 528 27.04 5.00 17.85
N GLU A 529 25.72 4.82 17.88
CA GLU A 529 25.04 3.53 17.85
C GLU A 529 24.28 3.30 16.53
N GLY A 530 24.34 4.25 15.59
CA GLY A 530 23.67 4.16 14.30
C GLY A 530 22.18 4.50 14.37
N PHE A 531 21.71 5.12 15.46
CA PHE A 531 20.37 5.70 15.53
C PHE A 531 20.31 6.92 14.61
N LYS A 532 19.28 6.95 13.76
CA LYS A 532 18.98 8.06 12.86
C LYS A 532 17.76 8.81 13.35
N GLY A 533 17.85 10.14 13.41
CA GLY A 533 16.78 11.01 13.88
C GLY A 533 16.92 12.43 13.36
N ASN A 534 15.82 13.18 13.40
CA ASN A 534 15.84 14.57 12.92
C ASN A 534 16.67 15.45 13.86
N VAL A 535 17.53 16.27 13.25
CA VAL A 535 18.28 17.33 13.93
C VAL A 535 17.36 18.54 14.13
N ASN A 536 17.39 19.16 15.32
CA ASN A 536 16.62 20.37 15.55
C ASN A 536 17.11 21.49 14.64
N SER A 537 16.20 22.14 13.91
CA SER A 537 16.53 23.20 12.96
C SER A 537 17.19 24.42 13.61
N SER A 538 16.95 24.67 14.90
CA SER A 538 17.63 25.74 15.65
C SER A 538 19.12 25.50 15.84
N ASP A 539 19.56 24.24 15.79
CA ASP A 539 20.97 23.86 15.97
C ASP A 539 21.74 23.96 14.64
N ILE A 540 21.04 24.26 13.55
CA ILE A 540 21.58 24.30 12.19
C ILE A 540 21.88 25.73 11.78
N THR A 541 23.14 25.99 11.47
CA THR A 541 23.55 27.24 10.80
C THR A 541 23.53 27.04 9.30
N TRP A 542 22.70 27.82 8.59
CA TRP A 542 22.56 27.76 7.14
C TRP A 542 23.31 28.90 6.45
N GLN A 543 23.97 28.58 5.33
CA GLN A 543 24.60 29.54 4.43
C GLN A 543 24.19 29.23 2.99
N ILE A 544 23.90 30.27 2.23
CA ILE A 544 23.71 30.20 0.77
C ILE A 544 24.77 31.09 0.12
N ASP A 545 25.38 30.59 -0.96
CA ASP A 545 26.40 31.31 -1.72
C ASP A 545 25.85 32.58 -2.40
N ASP A 546 24.64 32.52 -2.95
CA ASP A 546 23.91 33.66 -3.52
C ASP A 546 22.69 34.04 -2.68
N LYS A 547 22.83 35.09 -1.87
CA LYS A 547 21.77 35.60 -0.98
C LYS A 547 20.58 36.21 -1.72
N GLU A 548 20.71 36.55 -3.01
CA GLU A 548 19.57 37.05 -3.80
C GLU A 548 18.59 35.93 -4.18
N LEU A 549 19.03 34.67 -4.14
CA LEU A 549 18.17 33.51 -4.37
C LEU A 549 17.22 33.24 -3.21
N GLY A 550 17.58 33.62 -1.98
CA GLY A 550 16.73 33.45 -0.82
C GLY A 550 17.47 33.45 0.51
N SER A 551 16.74 33.12 1.57
CA SER A 551 17.25 33.08 2.95
C SER A 551 16.61 31.96 3.74
N PHE A 552 17.21 31.60 4.87
CA PHE A 552 16.66 30.59 5.79
C PHE A 552 16.04 31.24 7.01
N ASN A 553 14.89 30.71 7.44
CA ASN A 553 14.24 31.04 8.70
C ASN A 553 13.81 29.75 9.40
N ASN A 554 14.42 29.44 10.57
CA ASN A 554 14.17 28.22 11.35
C ASN A 554 14.20 26.91 10.51
N GLY A 555 15.14 26.79 9.58
CA GLY A 555 15.28 25.65 8.67
C GLY A 555 14.38 25.68 7.42
N VAL A 556 13.53 26.69 7.27
CA VAL A 556 12.72 26.92 6.07
C VAL A 556 13.48 27.84 5.12
N PHE A 557 13.75 27.37 3.91
CA PHE A 557 14.27 28.21 2.83
C PHE A 557 13.13 29.03 2.22
N ILE A 558 13.30 30.34 2.15
CA ILE A 558 12.38 31.30 1.53
C ILE A 558 13.06 31.88 0.30
N ALA A 559 12.54 31.58 -0.88
CA ALA A 559 13.11 32.09 -2.12
C ALA A 559 12.87 33.59 -2.32
N GLY A 560 13.89 34.27 -2.80
CA GLY A 560 13.82 35.63 -3.30
C GLY A 560 13.12 35.72 -4.66
N THR A 561 13.30 36.87 -5.32
CA THR A 561 12.75 37.15 -6.66
C THR A 561 13.70 36.75 -7.79
N LYS A 562 14.97 36.44 -7.49
CA LYS A 562 15.94 35.99 -8.48
C LYS A 562 15.77 34.49 -8.75
N SER A 563 15.81 34.08 -10.01
CA SER A 563 15.92 32.67 -10.37
C SER A 563 17.38 32.25 -10.53
N GLY A 564 17.69 31.02 -10.17
CA GLY A 564 19.05 30.48 -10.26
C GLY A 564 19.28 29.22 -9.43
N ILE A 565 20.52 28.75 -9.43
CA ILE A 565 20.98 27.58 -8.68
C ILE A 565 22.00 28.08 -7.67
N GLY A 566 21.82 27.73 -6.39
CA GLY A 566 22.72 28.14 -5.31
C GLY A 566 23.17 26.96 -4.46
N LYS A 567 24.43 26.97 -4.03
CA LYS A 567 24.96 26.01 -3.06
C LYS A 567 24.51 26.41 -1.65
N VAL A 568 23.92 25.46 -0.95
CA VAL A 568 23.56 25.58 0.46
C VAL A 568 24.60 24.82 1.27
N THR A 569 25.19 25.47 2.27
CA THR A 569 26.06 24.83 3.26
C THR A 569 25.38 24.91 4.62
N LEU A 570 25.20 23.76 5.26
CA LEU A 570 24.72 23.69 6.64
C LEU A 570 25.87 23.29 7.58
N ASN A 571 25.81 23.76 8.82
CA ASN A 571 26.73 23.36 9.88
C ASN A 571 25.95 23.03 11.15
N VAL A 572 26.22 21.86 11.73
CA VAL A 572 25.70 21.41 13.02
C VAL A 572 26.84 20.78 13.80
N ALA A 573 27.07 21.23 15.03
CA ALA A 573 28.12 20.68 15.91
C ALA A 573 29.51 20.55 15.25
N GLY A 574 29.85 21.42 14.29
CA GLY A 574 31.12 21.39 13.56
C GLY A 574 31.15 20.49 12.32
N ILE A 575 30.10 19.71 12.06
CA ILE A 575 29.95 18.90 10.85
C ILE A 575 29.29 19.78 9.78
N GLN A 576 29.90 19.86 8.59
CA GLN A 576 29.39 20.67 7.48
C GLN A 576 28.84 19.80 6.36
N LEU A 577 27.64 20.08 5.84
CA LEU A 577 27.08 19.35 4.71
C LEU A 577 26.65 20.33 3.61
N ASN A 578 26.80 19.90 2.36
CA ASN A 578 26.42 20.69 1.19
C ASN A 578 25.15 20.14 0.56
N ALA A 579 24.25 21.03 0.18
CA ALA A 579 23.05 20.77 -0.61
C ALA A 579 22.92 21.83 -1.70
N THR A 580 21.88 21.72 -2.52
CA THR A 580 21.64 22.70 -3.58
C THR A 580 20.20 23.17 -3.54
N VAL A 581 20.00 24.47 -3.79
CA VAL A 581 18.67 25.03 -4.00
C VAL A 581 18.54 25.51 -5.44
N VAL A 582 17.39 25.25 -6.03
CA VAL A 582 17.03 25.67 -7.39
C VAL A 582 15.79 26.56 -7.27
N VAL A 583 15.99 27.85 -7.53
CA VAL A 583 14.94 28.86 -7.41
C VAL A 583 14.39 29.22 -8.78
N GLY A 584 13.10 28.98 -8.96
CA GLY A 584 12.32 29.37 -10.14
C GLY A 584 12.70 28.63 -11.42
N SER A 585 12.31 29.26 -12.52
CA SER A 585 12.53 28.83 -13.90
C SER A 585 13.06 30.03 -14.71
N THR A 586 13.52 29.78 -15.94
CA THR A 586 13.79 30.87 -16.89
C THR A 586 12.60 31.00 -17.85
N THR A 587 12.17 32.22 -18.12
CA THR A 587 11.09 32.49 -19.07
C THR A 587 11.69 32.87 -20.43
N GLU A 588 11.24 32.21 -21.50
CA GLU A 588 11.58 32.53 -22.89
C GLU A 588 10.32 32.96 -23.65
N THR A 589 10.37 34.10 -24.33
CA THR A 589 9.30 34.51 -25.25
C THR A 589 9.32 33.63 -26.50
N LYS A 590 8.17 33.01 -26.81
CA LYS A 590 7.99 32.23 -28.04
C LYS A 590 7.40 33.07 -29.16
N THR A 591 6.42 33.90 -28.87
CA THR A 591 5.85 34.82 -29.85
C THR A 591 5.04 35.92 -29.18
N SER A 592 5.09 37.12 -29.74
CA SER A 592 4.16 38.23 -29.44
C SER A 592 3.12 38.37 -30.56
N PHE A 593 2.90 37.31 -31.35
CA PHE A 593 1.94 37.23 -32.45
C PHE A 593 2.14 38.23 -33.61
N GLU A 594 3.32 38.85 -33.70
CA GLU A 594 3.71 39.76 -34.78
C GLU A 594 3.66 39.08 -36.16
N THR A 595 4.02 37.79 -36.25
CA THR A 595 4.07 37.01 -37.50
C THR A 595 3.20 35.74 -37.42
N GLY A 596 2.90 35.14 -38.58
CA GLY A 596 2.02 33.97 -38.69
C GLY A 596 0.53 34.34 -38.77
N ASP A 597 -0.26 33.48 -39.42
CA ASP A 597 -1.70 33.68 -39.60
C ASP A 597 -2.49 33.12 -38.42
N VAL A 598 -3.62 33.78 -38.12
CA VAL A 598 -4.63 33.29 -37.17
C VAL A 598 -5.95 33.10 -37.92
N THR A 599 -6.58 31.95 -37.73
CA THR A 599 -7.89 31.65 -38.31
C THR A 599 -8.91 31.34 -37.22
N THR A 600 -10.19 31.43 -37.58
CA THR A 600 -11.31 31.25 -36.64
C THR A 600 -11.94 29.88 -36.82
N LEU A 601 -12.24 29.22 -35.71
CA LEU A 601 -13.20 28.11 -35.65
C LEU A 601 -14.21 28.39 -34.55
N ASN A 602 -15.48 28.05 -34.76
CA ASN A 602 -16.56 28.20 -33.77
C ASN A 602 -17.17 26.83 -33.44
N TYR A 603 -17.62 26.65 -32.20
CA TYR A 603 -18.33 25.45 -31.77
C TYR A 603 -19.43 25.77 -30.75
N PRO A 604 -20.64 25.20 -30.88
CA PRO A 604 -21.21 24.68 -32.12
C PRO A 604 -21.42 25.82 -33.12
N GLU A 605 -22.02 25.57 -34.28
CA GLU A 605 -22.27 26.60 -35.31
C GLU A 605 -23.06 27.82 -34.80
N THR A 606 -23.79 27.68 -33.67
CA THR A 606 -24.54 28.78 -33.04
C THR A 606 -23.66 29.75 -32.25
N ALA A 607 -22.41 29.40 -31.95
CA ALA A 607 -21.43 30.33 -31.42
C ALA A 607 -20.89 31.19 -32.57
N ILE A 608 -21.00 32.50 -32.47
CA ILE A 608 -20.50 33.41 -33.51
C ILE A 608 -19.34 34.21 -32.94
N GLY A 609 -18.14 33.96 -33.44
CA GLY A 609 -16.95 34.70 -33.04
C GLY A 609 -15.95 34.84 -34.17
N THR A 610 -14.93 35.68 -33.95
CA THR A 610 -13.81 35.91 -34.86
C THR A 610 -12.50 36.01 -34.08
N ALA A 611 -11.44 35.41 -34.62
CA ALA A 611 -10.07 35.53 -34.16
C ALA A 611 -9.23 36.19 -35.25
N GLN A 612 -8.59 37.32 -34.94
CA GLN A 612 -7.79 38.10 -35.88
C GLN A 612 -6.67 38.87 -35.18
N LYS A 613 -5.65 39.30 -35.92
CA LYS A 613 -4.67 40.26 -35.41
C LYS A 613 -5.32 41.62 -35.18
N SER A 614 -4.88 42.33 -34.14
CA SER A 614 -5.43 43.63 -33.76
C SER A 614 -4.35 44.55 -33.22
N THR A 615 -4.49 45.83 -33.54
CA THR A 615 -3.68 46.92 -32.98
C THR A 615 -4.41 47.66 -31.86
N GLU A 616 -5.61 47.22 -31.46
CA GLU A 616 -6.46 47.94 -30.49
C GLU A 616 -5.92 47.82 -29.06
N MET A 617 -5.49 46.63 -28.66
CA MET A 617 -4.88 46.35 -27.36
C MET A 617 -3.60 45.54 -27.60
N VAL A 618 -2.44 46.13 -27.33
CA VAL A 618 -1.12 45.51 -27.54
C VAL A 618 -0.33 45.63 -26.25
N LEU A 619 0.33 44.57 -25.84
CA LEU A 619 1.22 44.55 -24.68
C LEU A 619 2.69 44.61 -25.12
N ASP A 620 3.06 43.82 -26.13
CA ASP A 620 4.42 43.72 -26.64
C ASP A 620 4.39 43.77 -28.18
N GLY A 621 5.35 44.49 -28.79
CA GLY A 621 5.38 44.65 -30.25
C GLY A 621 4.33 45.64 -30.79
N SER A 622 3.67 45.27 -31.88
CA SER A 622 2.76 46.15 -32.64
C SER A 622 1.35 45.59 -32.81
N GLN A 623 1.13 44.29 -32.56
CA GLN A 623 -0.17 43.63 -32.73
C GLN A 623 -0.37 42.52 -31.70
N SER A 624 -1.63 42.25 -31.33
CA SER A 624 -2.03 41.09 -30.52
C SER A 624 -3.09 40.24 -31.24
N VAL A 625 -3.49 39.11 -30.67
CA VAL A 625 -4.63 38.32 -31.19
C VAL A 625 -5.90 38.70 -30.44
N LYS A 626 -6.86 39.28 -31.15
CA LYS A 626 -8.22 39.57 -30.65
C LYS A 626 -9.13 38.39 -30.92
N ILE A 627 -9.79 37.87 -29.88
CA ILE A 627 -10.84 36.86 -29.96
C ILE A 627 -12.16 37.52 -29.57
N SER A 628 -13.00 37.83 -30.56
CA SER A 628 -14.33 38.39 -30.37
C SER A 628 -15.38 37.29 -30.35
N TYR A 629 -16.40 37.42 -29.52
CA TYR A 629 -17.42 36.40 -29.34
C TYR A 629 -18.82 37.00 -29.11
N ASN A 630 -19.80 36.26 -29.62
CA ASN A 630 -21.22 36.37 -29.36
C ASN A 630 -21.73 34.94 -29.11
N LEU A 631 -21.96 34.62 -27.85
CA LEU A 631 -22.42 33.33 -27.37
C LEU A 631 -23.87 33.47 -26.88
N PRO A 632 -24.88 33.05 -27.65
CA PRO A 632 -26.28 33.11 -27.22
C PRO A 632 -26.53 32.25 -25.97
N GLN A 633 -27.66 32.47 -25.27
CA GLN A 633 -28.06 31.61 -24.15
C GLN A 633 -28.10 30.13 -24.57
N SER A 634 -27.43 29.26 -23.80
CA SER A 634 -27.22 27.86 -24.17
C SER A 634 -26.95 26.97 -22.95
N GLU A 635 -27.55 25.77 -22.95
CA GLU A 635 -27.24 24.70 -21.99
C GLU A 635 -26.11 23.76 -22.47
N VAL A 636 -25.63 23.96 -23.71
CA VAL A 636 -24.49 23.23 -24.28
C VAL A 636 -23.27 24.12 -24.38
N THR A 637 -22.09 23.50 -24.37
CA THR A 637 -20.81 24.21 -24.42
C THR A 637 -20.64 24.97 -25.73
N GLN A 638 -20.23 26.25 -25.62
CA GLN A 638 -19.91 27.10 -26.75
C GLN A 638 -18.48 27.64 -26.65
N ALA A 639 -17.77 27.74 -27.78
CA ALA A 639 -16.37 28.16 -27.84
C ALA A 639 -16.01 28.87 -29.14
N VAL A 640 -15.08 29.82 -29.05
CA VAL A 640 -14.46 30.53 -30.18
C VAL A 640 -12.96 30.30 -30.12
N TYR A 641 -12.40 29.70 -31.18
CA TYR A 641 -11.00 29.30 -31.26
C TYR A 641 -10.22 30.23 -32.19
N ALA A 642 -9.10 30.75 -31.69
CA ALA A 642 -7.98 31.21 -32.49
C ALA A 642 -7.10 30.01 -32.84
N VAL A 643 -6.99 29.71 -34.13
CA VAL A 643 -6.24 28.55 -34.66
C VAL A 643 -4.95 29.02 -35.31
N PHE A 644 -3.85 28.34 -34.96
CA PHE A 644 -2.49 28.64 -35.38
C PHE A 644 -1.86 27.41 -36.06
N ASN A 645 -1.03 27.61 -37.08
CA ASN A 645 -0.42 26.51 -37.83
C ASN A 645 1.04 26.22 -37.45
N ASP A 646 1.81 27.23 -37.04
CA ASP A 646 3.28 27.13 -36.95
C ASP A 646 3.90 27.64 -35.64
N ILE A 647 3.15 27.68 -34.54
CA ILE A 647 3.70 28.08 -33.24
C ILE A 647 4.30 26.85 -32.54
N ILE A 648 5.61 26.66 -32.66
CA ILE A 648 6.37 25.69 -31.86
C ILE A 648 6.64 26.31 -30.48
N ILE A 649 6.19 25.62 -29.43
CA ILE A 649 6.26 26.13 -28.06
C ILE A 649 7.30 25.42 -27.20
N ALA A 650 7.75 24.21 -27.53
CA ALA A 650 8.65 23.49 -26.64
C ALA A 650 9.54 22.50 -27.40
N ASP A 651 10.82 22.45 -27.06
CA ASP A 651 11.84 21.63 -27.76
C ASP A 651 12.54 20.61 -26.83
N ASN A 652 12.57 20.86 -25.51
CA ASN A 652 12.64 19.91 -24.39
C ASN A 652 12.79 20.69 -23.06
N SER A 653 12.34 20.09 -21.93
CA SER A 653 12.51 20.57 -20.54
C SER A 653 11.65 21.75 -20.08
N GLU A 654 10.70 22.23 -20.90
CA GLU A 654 9.71 23.24 -20.51
C GLU A 654 8.67 22.69 -19.52
N LYS A 655 8.24 23.52 -18.56
CA LYS A 655 7.31 23.14 -17.47
C LYS A 655 5.91 23.76 -17.63
N SER A 656 5.83 24.99 -18.11
CA SER A 656 4.56 25.69 -18.29
C SER A 656 4.62 26.69 -19.44
N LEU A 657 3.43 27.06 -19.92
CA LEU A 657 3.21 28.16 -20.86
C LEU A 657 2.67 29.36 -20.11
N GLY A 658 3.24 30.53 -20.36
CA GLY A 658 2.69 31.81 -19.94
C GLY A 658 2.04 32.54 -21.11
N LEU A 659 0.90 33.18 -20.88
CA LEU A 659 0.19 33.98 -21.87
C LEU A 659 -0.33 35.24 -21.20
N ASN A 660 -0.09 36.41 -21.80
CA ASN A 660 -0.72 37.64 -21.31
C ASN A 660 -2.08 37.82 -21.97
N VAL A 661 -3.06 38.20 -21.14
CA VAL A 661 -4.45 38.30 -21.55
C VAL A 661 -5.01 39.63 -21.09
N TYR A 662 -5.60 40.38 -22.01
CA TYR A 662 -6.41 41.53 -21.68
C TYR A 662 -7.83 41.05 -21.34
N GLY A 663 -8.11 40.95 -20.04
CA GLY A 663 -9.38 40.46 -19.53
C GLY A 663 -10.50 41.48 -19.64
N ASN A 664 -11.74 40.99 -19.60
CA ASN A 664 -12.96 41.78 -19.74
C ASN A 664 -14.05 41.43 -18.71
N ASN A 665 -13.70 40.77 -17.60
CA ASN A 665 -14.63 40.28 -16.57
C ASN A 665 -15.76 39.36 -17.08
N SER A 666 -15.58 38.68 -18.21
CA SER A 666 -16.61 37.79 -18.79
C SER A 666 -16.85 36.48 -18.04
N ASN A 667 -15.94 36.10 -17.14
CA ASN A 667 -15.92 34.82 -16.45
C ASN A 667 -15.88 33.59 -17.39
N LEU A 668 -15.49 33.77 -18.67
CA LEU A 668 -15.31 32.68 -19.62
C LEU A 668 -14.06 31.86 -19.29
N LEU A 669 -14.06 30.58 -19.67
CA LEU A 669 -12.85 29.74 -19.64
C LEU A 669 -11.87 30.25 -20.70
N LEU A 670 -10.57 30.19 -20.41
CA LEU A 670 -9.50 30.38 -21.40
C LEU A 670 -8.59 29.16 -21.44
N LYS A 671 -8.53 28.50 -22.60
CA LYS A 671 -7.85 27.22 -22.78
C LYS A 671 -6.95 27.23 -24.01
N GLY A 672 -6.02 26.29 -24.04
CA GLY A 672 -5.16 26.01 -25.19
C GLY A 672 -5.28 24.55 -25.63
N LYS A 673 -5.01 24.29 -26.91
CA LYS A 673 -4.84 22.95 -27.47
C LYS A 673 -3.43 22.82 -28.02
N LEU A 674 -2.70 21.84 -27.51
CA LEU A 674 -1.34 21.48 -27.91
C LEU A 674 -1.36 20.21 -28.75
N VAL A 675 -0.36 20.07 -29.63
CA VAL A 675 -0.10 18.87 -30.42
C VAL A 675 1.36 18.50 -30.28
N ASP A 676 1.63 17.26 -29.90
CA ASP A 676 2.99 16.73 -29.74
C ASP A 676 3.58 16.23 -31.08
N ALA A 677 4.85 15.82 -31.08
CA ALA A 677 5.53 15.32 -32.28
C ALA A 677 4.93 14.03 -32.86
N ASN A 678 4.14 13.30 -32.08
CA ASN A 678 3.41 12.09 -32.49
C ASN A 678 1.98 12.41 -32.96
N ASN A 679 1.60 13.70 -33.05
CA ASN A 679 0.26 14.20 -33.35
C ASN A 679 -0.82 13.88 -32.29
N ASN A 680 -0.43 13.61 -31.04
CA ASN A 680 -1.37 13.51 -29.93
C ASN A 680 -1.82 14.90 -29.48
N ALA A 681 -3.12 15.06 -29.21
CA ALA A 681 -3.70 16.33 -28.79
C ALA A 681 -3.84 16.42 -27.27
N PHE A 682 -3.43 17.55 -26.70
CA PHE A 682 -3.51 17.82 -25.27
C PHE A 682 -4.19 19.17 -25.01
N ASN A 683 -5.12 19.22 -24.07
CA ASN A 683 -5.79 20.46 -23.68
C ASN A 683 -5.17 21.02 -22.39
N ILE A 684 -4.95 22.32 -22.34
CA ILE A 684 -4.46 23.06 -21.18
C ILE A 684 -5.45 24.17 -20.81
N ALA A 685 -5.47 24.58 -19.54
CA ALA A 685 -6.29 25.69 -19.07
C ALA A 685 -5.38 26.81 -18.55
N PHE A 686 -5.53 28.01 -19.11
CA PHE A 686 -4.88 29.24 -18.60
C PHE A 686 -5.73 29.90 -17.53
N SER A 687 -7.06 29.83 -17.66
CA SER A 687 -7.99 30.23 -16.61
C SER A 687 -9.31 29.45 -16.71
N ASN A 688 -9.92 29.18 -15.54
CA ASN A 688 -11.29 28.68 -15.43
C ASN A 688 -12.34 29.81 -15.27
N GLY A 689 -11.93 31.06 -15.42
CA GLY A 689 -12.79 32.24 -15.43
C GLY A 689 -11.97 33.51 -15.64
N ILE A 690 -12.30 34.30 -16.66
CA ILE A 690 -11.70 35.63 -16.85
C ILE A 690 -12.47 36.63 -15.97
N ASP A 691 -12.08 36.71 -14.70
CA ASP A 691 -12.68 37.53 -13.64
C ASP A 691 -11.94 38.85 -13.38
N PHE A 692 -11.12 39.27 -14.34
CA PHE A 692 -10.31 40.48 -14.27
C PHE A 692 -10.49 41.34 -15.53
N SER A 693 -10.16 42.62 -15.39
CA SER A 693 -10.05 43.58 -16.50
C SER A 693 -8.60 44.05 -16.67
N GLY A 694 -8.20 44.32 -17.91
CA GLY A 694 -6.83 44.75 -18.22
C GLY A 694 -5.85 43.58 -18.41
N TRP A 695 -4.59 43.90 -18.69
CA TRP A 695 -3.53 42.92 -18.93
C TRP A 695 -3.16 42.15 -17.66
N LYS A 696 -3.18 40.82 -17.75
CA LYS A 696 -2.70 39.90 -16.70
C LYS A 696 -1.96 38.74 -17.35
N LYS A 697 -0.81 38.38 -16.80
CA LYS A 697 -0.11 37.14 -17.16
C LYS A 697 -0.83 35.94 -16.53
N LEU A 698 -1.20 34.97 -17.37
CA LEU A 698 -1.75 33.67 -16.95
C LEU A 698 -0.73 32.57 -17.28
N GLU A 699 -0.76 31.48 -16.52
CA GLU A 699 0.14 30.34 -16.74
C GLU A 699 -0.62 29.00 -16.74
N ALA A 700 -0.20 28.09 -17.61
CA ALA A 700 -0.77 26.74 -17.75
C ALA A 700 0.35 25.69 -17.74
N SER A 701 0.22 24.65 -16.92
CA SER A 701 1.20 23.56 -16.85
C SER A 701 1.15 22.69 -18.11
N LEU A 702 2.31 22.23 -18.57
CA LEU A 702 2.40 21.29 -19.68
C LEU A 702 2.12 19.86 -19.20
N PRO A 703 1.29 19.07 -19.91
CA PRO A 703 1.04 17.67 -19.57
C PRO A 703 2.29 16.77 -19.65
N GLU A 704 2.38 15.77 -18.77
CA GLU A 704 3.48 14.80 -18.81
C GLU A 704 3.33 13.83 -20.00
N GLY A 705 4.46 13.27 -20.46
CA GLY A 705 4.48 12.23 -21.50
C GLY A 705 4.35 12.70 -22.95
N MET A 706 4.34 14.01 -23.21
CA MET A 706 4.33 14.56 -24.57
C MET A 706 5.65 14.28 -25.31
N ALA A 707 5.56 13.97 -26.61
CA ALA A 707 6.73 13.91 -27.49
C ALA A 707 7.10 15.29 -28.05
N TYR A 708 8.37 15.66 -28.01
CA TYR A 708 8.85 16.96 -28.48
C TYR A 708 9.33 16.91 -29.95
N PRO A 709 9.22 18.01 -30.73
CA PRO A 709 8.71 19.33 -30.34
C PRO A 709 7.17 19.39 -30.21
N VAL A 710 6.67 20.28 -29.35
CA VAL A 710 5.23 20.52 -29.13
C VAL A 710 4.79 21.82 -29.80
N LYS A 711 3.63 21.79 -30.46
CA LYS A 711 3.01 22.94 -31.14
C LYS A 711 1.76 23.41 -30.40
N LEU A 712 1.54 24.72 -30.38
CA LEU A 712 0.27 25.33 -29.98
C LEU A 712 -0.65 25.40 -31.21
N GLU A 713 -1.71 24.59 -31.21
CA GLU A 713 -2.69 24.57 -32.31
C GLU A 713 -3.78 25.62 -32.10
N ARG A 714 -4.26 25.80 -30.85
CA ARG A 714 -5.39 26.70 -30.57
C ARG A 714 -5.26 27.42 -29.24
N ILE A 715 -5.73 28.66 -29.19
CA ILE A 715 -6.16 29.34 -27.96
C ILE A 715 -7.65 29.62 -28.11
N TYR A 716 -8.45 29.34 -27.08
CA TYR A 716 -9.89 29.51 -27.19
C TYR A 716 -10.53 29.91 -25.88
N ILE A 717 -11.61 30.67 -26.01
CA ILE A 717 -12.53 30.94 -24.92
C ILE A 717 -13.73 29.99 -24.99
N ALA A 718 -14.26 29.61 -23.84
CA ALA A 718 -15.43 28.72 -23.78
C ALA A 718 -16.37 29.05 -22.63
N SER A 719 -17.67 28.86 -22.88
CA SER A 719 -18.74 28.80 -21.89
C SER A 719 -19.26 27.35 -21.85
N LEU A 720 -19.35 26.72 -20.68
CA LEU A 720 -19.93 25.37 -20.57
C LEU A 720 -21.45 25.40 -20.68
N LYS A 721 -22.05 26.46 -20.12
CA LYS A 721 -23.45 26.85 -20.18
C LYS A 721 -23.54 28.33 -19.81
N ASN A 722 -24.50 29.06 -20.35
CA ASN A 722 -24.75 30.45 -20.00
C ASN A 722 -26.26 30.73 -20.04
N THR A 723 -26.75 31.37 -18.98
CA THR A 723 -28.17 31.70 -18.79
C THR A 723 -28.59 32.96 -19.55
N GLU A 724 -27.63 33.73 -20.06
CA GLU A 724 -27.83 34.95 -20.85
C GLU A 724 -26.82 34.99 -22.01
N ALA A 725 -27.08 35.82 -23.03
CA ALA A 725 -26.15 35.98 -24.15
C ALA A 725 -24.88 36.72 -23.72
N LEU A 726 -23.70 36.14 -23.99
CA LEU A 726 -22.40 36.71 -23.65
C LEU A 726 -21.76 37.30 -24.90
N ASN A 727 -21.38 38.58 -24.84
CA ASN A 727 -20.78 39.30 -25.95
C ASN A 727 -19.53 40.04 -25.47
N GLY A 728 -18.46 40.03 -26.26
CA GLY A 728 -17.26 40.77 -25.94
C GLY A 728 -16.05 40.38 -26.79
N ALA A 729 -14.89 40.85 -26.37
CA ALA A 729 -13.60 40.43 -26.91
C ALA A 729 -12.57 40.31 -25.80
N VAL A 730 -11.63 39.38 -25.98
CA VAL A 730 -10.39 39.27 -25.20
C VAL A 730 -9.20 39.37 -26.14
N TYR A 731 -8.08 39.84 -25.64
CA TYR A 731 -6.84 39.94 -26.41
C TYR A 731 -5.77 39.09 -25.75
N VAL A 732 -5.01 38.37 -26.55
CA VAL A 732 -3.90 37.56 -26.07
C VAL A 732 -2.61 37.99 -26.75
N ASP A 733 -1.56 38.11 -25.95
CA ASP A 733 -0.26 38.62 -26.37
C ASP A 733 0.87 37.98 -25.54
N LEU A 734 2.11 38.10 -26.01
CA LEU A 734 3.32 37.66 -25.33
C LEU A 734 3.21 36.22 -24.77
N LEU A 735 3.20 35.24 -25.67
CA LEU A 735 3.29 33.83 -25.35
C LEU A 735 4.73 33.49 -24.95
N THR A 736 4.88 32.92 -23.76
CA THR A 736 6.16 32.57 -23.15
C THR A 736 6.16 31.11 -22.71
N VAL A 737 7.36 30.53 -22.57
CA VAL A 737 7.55 29.23 -21.95
C VAL A 737 8.47 29.36 -20.75
N ASN A 738 8.15 28.64 -19.68
CA ASN A 738 9.01 28.55 -18.52
C ASN A 738 9.84 27.26 -18.61
N LYS A 739 11.16 27.42 -18.71
CA LYS A 739 12.16 26.34 -18.77
C LYS A 739 12.71 26.04 -17.40
N ALA A 740 12.84 24.76 -17.07
CA ALA A 740 13.58 24.37 -15.88
C ALA A 740 15.05 24.81 -16.01
N LEU A 741 15.65 25.23 -14.90
CA LEU A 741 17.08 25.50 -14.86
C LEU A 741 17.86 24.20 -15.13
N ASN A 742 18.96 24.29 -15.89
CA ASN A 742 19.78 23.13 -16.20
C ASN A 742 20.53 22.66 -14.94
N THR A 743 20.09 21.54 -14.37
CA THR A 743 20.65 20.96 -13.14
C THR A 743 21.67 19.84 -13.39
N THR A 744 22.08 19.61 -14.64
CA THR A 744 22.90 18.42 -15.00
C THR A 744 24.30 18.44 -14.37
N SER A 745 24.83 19.63 -14.07
CA SER A 745 26.14 19.84 -13.42
C SER A 745 26.11 19.71 -11.88
N ILE A 746 24.94 19.76 -11.25
CA ILE A 746 24.81 19.80 -9.77
C ILE A 746 25.36 18.51 -9.11
N LYS A 747 25.36 17.38 -9.84
CA LYS A 747 25.82 16.08 -9.32
C LYS A 747 27.32 16.00 -8.98
N ALA A 748 28.14 16.95 -9.44
CA ALA A 748 29.59 16.91 -9.27
C ALA A 748 30.08 17.42 -7.90
N ASP A 749 29.30 18.25 -7.20
CA ASP A 749 29.72 18.94 -5.96
C ASP A 749 29.13 18.33 -4.67
N MET A 750 28.32 17.29 -4.79
CA MET A 750 27.76 16.54 -3.66
C MET A 750 28.69 15.40 -3.28
N VAL A 751 29.76 15.71 -2.55
CA VAL A 751 30.59 14.72 -1.89
C VAL A 751 29.94 14.41 -0.55
N ASP A 752 29.40 13.19 -0.39
CA ASP A 752 29.03 12.69 0.94
C ASP A 752 30.27 12.74 1.81
N LEU A 753 30.18 13.40 2.96
CA LEU A 753 31.28 13.40 3.90
C LEU A 753 31.52 11.98 4.41
N PRO A 754 32.78 11.60 4.68
CA PRO A 754 33.06 10.33 5.33
C PRO A 754 32.41 10.32 6.72
N ILE A 755 31.68 9.26 7.03
CA ILE A 755 31.17 8.97 8.38
C ILE A 755 32.36 9.03 9.36
N ASN A 756 32.22 9.79 10.44
CA ASN A 756 33.20 9.83 11.51
C ASN A 756 33.06 8.62 12.44
N ASP A 757 33.16 7.43 11.87
CA ASP A 757 32.98 6.15 12.57
C ASP A 757 34.19 5.87 13.49
N PRO A 758 33.98 5.59 14.79
CA PRO A 758 35.06 5.25 15.71
C PRO A 758 35.89 4.02 15.31
N LEU A 759 35.39 3.16 14.40
CA LEU A 759 36.11 2.00 13.87
C LEU A 759 36.81 2.26 12.54
N TYR A 760 36.69 3.48 11.98
CA TYR A 760 37.44 3.89 10.82
C TYR A 760 38.86 4.34 11.19
N LEU A 761 39.86 3.92 10.43
CA LEU A 761 41.27 4.30 10.63
C LEU A 761 41.75 5.25 9.53
N ASN A 762 42.01 6.51 9.90
CA ASN A 762 42.73 7.47 9.05
C ASN A 762 44.20 7.08 8.83
N THR A 763 44.82 6.43 9.81
CA THR A 763 46.20 5.96 9.74
C THR A 763 46.28 4.58 10.35
N VAL A 764 46.92 3.66 9.64
CA VAL A 764 47.06 2.26 10.07
C VAL A 764 48.28 2.16 10.98
N GLY A 765 48.05 1.78 12.24
CA GLY A 765 49.11 1.49 13.21
C GLY A 765 49.52 0.01 13.19
N ASN A 766 50.02 -0.49 14.32
CA ASN A 766 50.32 -1.92 14.48
C ASN A 766 49.03 -2.76 14.53
N TYR A 767 48.97 -3.82 13.73
CA TYR A 767 47.86 -4.78 13.68
C TYR A 767 48.39 -6.22 13.69
N THR A 768 47.56 -7.18 14.13
CA THR A 768 47.93 -8.61 14.15
C THR A 768 47.43 -9.35 12.91
N PHE A 769 46.34 -8.88 12.32
CA PHE A 769 45.70 -9.51 11.17
C PHE A 769 45.10 -8.47 10.24
N LYS A 770 45.24 -8.69 8.93
CA LYS A 770 44.66 -7.87 7.87
C LYS A 770 43.79 -8.72 6.94
N ALA A 771 42.54 -8.33 6.75
CA ALA A 771 41.68 -8.86 5.69
C ALA A 771 41.38 -7.76 4.66
N SER A 772 41.48 -8.09 3.37
CA SER A 772 41.12 -7.16 2.29
C SER A 772 39.93 -7.69 1.51
N VAL A 773 38.98 -6.81 1.21
CA VAL A 773 37.73 -7.14 0.53
C VAL A 773 37.64 -6.41 -0.80
N VAL A 774 37.41 -7.18 -1.86
CA VAL A 774 37.26 -6.71 -3.24
C VAL A 774 35.83 -6.97 -3.69
N GLY A 775 35.22 -5.97 -4.34
CA GLY A 775 33.89 -6.11 -4.93
C GLY A 775 33.87 -7.01 -6.17
N ALA A 776 32.77 -7.02 -6.91
CA ALA A 776 32.65 -7.82 -8.13
C ALA A 776 33.71 -7.44 -9.18
N THR A 777 34.38 -8.44 -9.77
CA THR A 777 35.36 -8.24 -10.87
C THR A 777 34.91 -8.88 -12.18
N SER A 778 33.80 -9.63 -12.18
CA SER A 778 33.31 -10.36 -13.36
C SER A 778 32.88 -9.47 -14.53
N GLY A 779 32.70 -8.17 -14.29
CA GLY A 779 32.35 -7.15 -15.28
C GLY A 779 33.53 -6.60 -16.10
N ALA A 780 34.76 -7.07 -15.87
CA ALA A 780 35.95 -6.60 -16.57
C ALA A 780 35.85 -6.83 -18.10
N ASN A 781 35.67 -5.75 -18.85
CA ASN A 781 35.53 -5.79 -20.31
C ASN A 781 36.40 -4.76 -21.04
N ARG A 782 37.10 -3.89 -20.29
CA ARG A 782 37.95 -2.82 -20.83
C ARG A 782 39.41 -3.03 -20.42
N LEU A 783 40.32 -2.36 -21.13
CA LEU A 783 41.75 -2.36 -20.77
C LEU A 783 41.96 -1.80 -19.36
N LEU A 784 41.27 -0.70 -19.02
CA LEU A 784 41.29 -0.11 -17.68
C LEU A 784 40.94 -1.13 -16.60
N ASP A 785 39.87 -1.90 -16.80
CA ASP A 785 39.40 -2.89 -15.81
C ASP A 785 40.48 -3.93 -15.51
N LYS A 786 41.29 -4.32 -16.51
CA LYS A 786 42.45 -5.22 -16.30
C LYS A 786 43.56 -4.59 -15.46
N VAL A 787 43.85 -3.30 -15.67
CA VAL A 787 44.85 -2.59 -14.85
C VAL A 787 44.37 -2.50 -13.41
N VAL A 788 43.12 -2.05 -13.19
CA VAL A 788 42.50 -1.99 -11.85
C VAL A 788 42.48 -3.38 -11.18
N GLN A 789 42.16 -4.43 -11.94
CA GLN A 789 42.16 -5.80 -11.41
C GLN A 789 43.56 -6.27 -10.97
N ASN A 790 44.61 -5.94 -11.73
CA ASN A 790 45.98 -6.31 -11.36
C ASN A 790 46.43 -5.59 -10.08
N GLU A 791 46.09 -4.30 -9.93
CA GLU A 791 46.36 -3.56 -8.70
C GLU A 791 45.59 -4.16 -7.51
N PHE A 792 44.30 -4.51 -7.67
CA PHE A 792 43.57 -5.23 -6.63
C PHE A 792 44.29 -6.52 -6.22
N ILE A 793 44.74 -7.34 -7.18
CA ILE A 793 45.48 -8.58 -6.92
C ILE A 793 46.75 -8.30 -6.12
N GLU A 794 47.52 -7.27 -6.49
CA GLU A 794 48.76 -6.92 -5.79
C GLU A 794 48.47 -6.47 -4.35
N MET A 795 47.44 -5.65 -4.14
CA MET A 795 47.06 -5.14 -2.82
C MET A 795 46.52 -6.25 -1.91
N VAL A 796 45.67 -7.16 -2.40
CA VAL A 796 45.12 -8.25 -1.56
C VAL A 796 46.18 -9.29 -1.19
N ASN A 797 47.20 -9.51 -2.03
CA ASN A 797 48.31 -10.40 -1.72
C ASN A 797 49.19 -9.91 -0.56
N LYS A 798 49.04 -8.64 -0.13
CA LYS A 798 49.70 -8.06 1.06
C LYS A 798 48.91 -8.29 2.36
N SER A 799 47.83 -9.08 2.32
CA SER A 799 46.92 -9.31 3.45
C SER A 799 46.94 -10.76 3.92
N ASN A 800 46.51 -11.02 5.16
CA ASN A 800 46.38 -12.39 5.70
C ASN A 800 45.17 -13.14 5.11
N LEU A 801 44.15 -12.40 4.70
CA LEU A 801 42.93 -12.92 4.08
C LEU A 801 42.45 -12.00 2.95
N ALA A 802 42.14 -12.57 1.79
CA ALA A 802 41.41 -11.90 0.73
C ALA A 802 39.95 -12.36 0.69
N ILE A 803 39.00 -11.43 0.56
CA ILE A 803 37.57 -11.73 0.41
C ILE A 803 37.12 -11.14 -0.92
N PHE A 804 36.81 -12.01 -1.88
CA PHE A 804 36.16 -11.62 -3.13
C PHE A 804 34.66 -11.66 -2.90
N ALA A 805 34.09 -10.50 -2.58
CA ALA A 805 32.76 -10.40 -2.02
C ALA A 805 31.63 -10.41 -3.06
N GLY A 806 31.96 -10.23 -4.35
CA GLY A 806 31.04 -10.41 -5.46
C GLY A 806 31.59 -11.38 -6.52
N ASN A 807 30.84 -11.58 -7.60
CA ASN A 807 31.25 -12.44 -8.70
C ASN A 807 32.65 -12.05 -9.22
N THR A 808 33.57 -13.01 -9.22
CA THR A 808 34.97 -12.77 -9.60
C THR A 808 35.39 -13.66 -10.77
N LYS A 809 36.14 -13.08 -11.71
CA LYS A 809 36.84 -13.79 -12.79
C LYS A 809 38.36 -13.79 -12.59
N VAL A 810 38.83 -13.32 -11.44
CA VAL A 810 40.25 -13.33 -11.10
C VAL A 810 40.75 -14.78 -11.08
N ASN A 811 41.81 -15.07 -11.82
CA ASN A 811 42.43 -16.39 -11.81
C ASN A 811 43.08 -16.63 -10.44
N SER A 812 42.66 -17.70 -9.77
CA SER A 812 43.14 -18.07 -8.43
C SER A 812 44.65 -18.30 -8.37
N GLN A 813 45.32 -18.59 -9.49
CA GLN A 813 46.78 -18.75 -9.56
C GLN A 813 47.54 -17.46 -9.23
N PHE A 814 46.92 -16.29 -9.40
CA PHE A 814 47.54 -15.00 -9.06
C PHE A 814 47.27 -14.56 -7.61
N ILE A 815 46.47 -15.34 -6.86
CA ILE A 815 46.16 -15.09 -5.46
C ILE A 815 47.02 -16.00 -4.61
N THR A 816 48.00 -15.40 -3.93
CA THR A 816 48.95 -16.10 -3.05
C THR A 816 48.51 -16.12 -1.60
N THR A 817 47.62 -15.19 -1.21
CA THR A 817 47.03 -15.17 0.13
C THR A 817 45.83 -16.12 0.25
N LYS A 818 45.48 -16.51 1.49
CA LYS A 818 44.27 -17.29 1.75
C LYS A 818 43.05 -16.47 1.32
N SER A 819 42.11 -17.08 0.61
CA SER A 819 40.97 -16.36 0.05
C SER A 819 39.62 -17.01 0.32
N ILE A 820 38.59 -16.16 0.40
CA ILE A 820 37.17 -16.52 0.39
C ILE A 820 36.58 -15.96 -0.91
N LEU A 821 35.83 -16.80 -1.62
CA LEU A 821 35.13 -16.40 -2.84
C LEU A 821 33.63 -16.48 -2.57
N TRP A 822 32.96 -15.35 -2.70
CA TRP A 822 31.51 -15.32 -2.77
C TRP A 822 31.05 -15.90 -4.12
N ASN A 823 30.20 -16.92 -4.07
CA ASN A 823 29.70 -17.65 -5.24
C ASN A 823 28.18 -17.83 -5.20
N ASN A 824 27.48 -16.86 -4.60
CA ASN A 824 26.05 -16.90 -4.31
C ASN A 824 25.62 -18.17 -3.55
N LYS A 825 26.38 -18.54 -2.50
CA LYS A 825 26.06 -19.66 -1.61
C LYS A 825 26.29 -19.31 -0.15
N TYR A 826 25.54 -19.97 0.71
CA TYR A 826 25.78 -19.93 2.14
C TYR A 826 27.08 -20.64 2.50
N SER A 827 27.97 -19.95 3.22
CA SER A 827 29.12 -20.56 3.89
C SER A 827 29.52 -19.74 5.10
N ASN A 828 30.26 -20.35 6.02
CA ASN A 828 30.88 -19.61 7.11
C ASN A 828 32.30 -20.14 7.38
N SER A 829 33.19 -19.26 7.83
CA SER A 829 34.59 -19.59 8.09
C SER A 829 35.15 -18.69 9.19
N SER A 830 36.11 -19.20 9.97
CA SER A 830 36.68 -18.51 11.13
C SER A 830 38.19 -18.29 10.97
N TYR A 831 38.66 -17.10 11.37
CA TYR A 831 40.05 -16.65 11.27
C TYR A 831 40.38 -15.80 12.49
N GLU A 832 41.23 -16.28 13.40
CA GLU A 832 41.46 -15.60 14.69
C GLU A 832 40.12 -15.29 15.39
N ASP A 833 39.90 -14.02 15.77
CA ASP A 833 38.67 -13.50 16.37
C ASP A 833 37.67 -12.92 15.34
N LEU A 834 37.80 -13.34 14.07
CA LEU A 834 36.92 -12.97 12.95
C LEU A 834 36.11 -14.18 12.44
N LYS A 835 34.80 -14.00 12.32
CA LYS A 835 33.88 -14.89 11.61
C LYS A 835 33.46 -14.25 10.28
N VAL A 836 33.54 -14.99 9.18
CA VAL A 836 33.07 -14.54 7.87
C VAL A 836 31.92 -15.43 7.41
N PHE A 837 30.78 -14.84 7.11
CA PHE A 837 29.64 -15.47 6.45
C PHE A 837 29.56 -15.03 5.00
N THR A 838 29.25 -15.94 4.08
CA THR A 838 28.75 -15.59 2.74
C THR A 838 27.29 -15.98 2.66
N LEU A 839 26.45 -15.11 2.12
CA LEU A 839 25.02 -15.35 1.92
C LEU A 839 24.70 -15.39 0.43
N ALA A 840 23.82 -16.28 0.02
CA ALA A 840 23.23 -16.23 -1.31
C ALA A 840 22.12 -15.18 -1.31
N THR A 841 22.28 -14.10 -2.05
CA THR A 841 21.24 -13.06 -2.21
C THR A 841 21.07 -12.62 -3.66
N GLY A 842 21.86 -13.16 -4.60
CA GLY A 842 21.92 -12.69 -5.99
C GLY A 842 20.67 -12.95 -6.84
N SER A 843 19.59 -13.43 -6.23
CA SER A 843 18.26 -13.54 -6.83
C SER A 843 17.25 -12.61 -6.13
N GLY A 844 17.69 -11.43 -5.66
CA GLY A 844 16.83 -10.40 -5.08
C GLY A 844 16.58 -10.52 -3.58
N GLY A 845 17.02 -11.61 -2.93
CA GLY A 845 16.81 -11.85 -1.50
C GLY A 845 17.35 -13.20 -1.05
N ILE A 846 17.26 -13.50 0.24
CA ILE A 846 17.71 -14.78 0.79
C ILE A 846 16.74 -15.89 0.39
N ILE A 847 15.43 -15.65 0.43
CA ILE A 847 14.39 -16.64 0.15
C ILE A 847 14.53 -17.19 -1.27
N ASP A 848 14.55 -16.29 -2.25
CA ASP A 848 14.60 -16.66 -3.67
C ASP A 848 15.96 -17.24 -4.08
N SER A 849 17.02 -16.90 -3.35
CA SER A 849 18.36 -17.47 -3.60
C SER A 849 18.53 -18.85 -2.95
N ASP A 850 18.29 -18.97 -1.65
CA ASP A 850 18.31 -20.21 -0.86
C ASP A 850 17.69 -19.95 0.52
N TYR A 851 16.37 -20.14 0.66
CA TYR A 851 15.69 -19.92 1.95
C TYR A 851 16.24 -20.76 3.12
N THR A 852 16.95 -21.87 2.85
CA THR A 852 17.49 -22.73 3.92
C THR A 852 18.60 -22.05 4.70
N GLN A 853 19.23 -21.01 4.14
CA GLN A 853 20.29 -20.28 4.80
C GLN A 853 19.79 -19.39 5.95
N TRP A 854 18.49 -19.07 5.99
CA TRP A 854 17.91 -18.23 7.03
C TRP A 854 18.08 -18.84 8.42
N THR A 855 17.69 -20.11 8.56
CA THR A 855 17.82 -20.87 9.81
C THR A 855 19.27 -21.21 10.13
N LYS A 856 20.09 -21.50 9.11
CA LYS A 856 21.54 -21.72 9.27
C LYS A 856 22.24 -20.48 9.83
N LEU A 857 21.96 -19.29 9.28
CA LEU A 857 22.55 -18.03 9.73
C LEU A 857 22.21 -17.76 11.20
N GLN A 858 20.95 -17.85 11.58
CA GLN A 858 20.52 -17.66 12.98
C GLN A 858 21.23 -18.64 13.93
N SER A 859 21.29 -19.92 13.55
CA SER A 859 21.98 -20.96 14.34
C SER A 859 23.48 -20.68 14.45
N ASP A 860 24.14 -20.36 13.34
CA ASP A 860 25.58 -20.14 13.32
C ASP A 860 25.97 -18.86 14.06
N LEU A 861 25.18 -17.78 13.96
CA LEU A 861 25.37 -16.55 14.76
C LEU A 861 25.32 -16.87 16.25
N LYS A 862 24.29 -17.61 16.70
CA LYS A 862 24.13 -17.99 18.12
C LYS A 862 25.33 -18.80 18.63
N ASN A 863 25.93 -19.63 17.79
CA ASN A 863 27.04 -20.52 18.16
C ASN A 863 28.43 -19.94 17.85
N THR A 864 28.53 -18.72 17.33
CA THR A 864 29.80 -18.10 16.95
C THR A 864 30.52 -17.57 18.19
N PRO A 865 31.75 -18.04 18.53
CA PRO A 865 32.52 -17.50 19.65
C PRO A 865 33.21 -16.17 19.29
N GLN A 866 33.54 -15.94 18.02
CA GLN A 866 34.28 -14.74 17.58
C GLN A 866 33.53 -13.43 17.88
N ASN A 867 34.26 -12.38 18.26
CA ASN A 867 33.67 -11.07 18.56
C ASN A 867 33.45 -10.19 17.33
N ASN A 868 34.13 -10.49 16.21
CA ASN A 868 34.05 -9.71 14.98
C ASN A 868 33.43 -10.56 13.87
N ILE A 869 32.44 -10.02 13.18
CA ILE A 869 31.66 -10.72 12.17
C ILE A 869 31.62 -9.89 10.89
N ILE A 870 31.95 -10.53 9.77
CA ILE A 870 31.73 -10.00 8.42
C ILE A 870 30.69 -10.89 7.74
N ILE A 871 29.64 -10.29 7.20
CA ILE A 871 28.64 -10.93 6.36
C ILE A 871 28.81 -10.39 4.95
N VAL A 872 28.91 -11.28 3.97
CA VAL A 872 29.15 -10.94 2.57
C VAL A 872 27.96 -11.38 1.73
N ALA A 873 27.39 -10.44 0.98
CA ALA A 873 26.22 -10.64 0.14
C ALA A 873 26.28 -9.73 -1.09
N ASN A 874 25.29 -9.88 -1.97
CA ASN A 874 25.13 -9.08 -3.19
C ASN A 874 23.90 -8.18 -3.17
N GLU A 875 23.13 -8.17 -2.10
CA GLU A 875 21.99 -7.24 -1.96
C GLU A 875 22.09 -6.55 -0.61
N ASN A 876 21.74 -5.26 -0.56
CA ASN A 876 21.76 -4.49 0.68
C ASN A 876 20.37 -4.54 1.35
N PRO A 877 20.23 -5.13 2.55
CA PRO A 877 18.92 -5.38 3.17
C PRO A 877 18.24 -4.13 3.72
N ILE A 878 18.93 -2.99 3.78
CA ILE A 878 18.39 -1.73 4.31
C ILE A 878 18.30 -0.62 3.26
N GLU A 879 18.81 -0.87 2.05
CA GLU A 879 18.71 0.10 0.96
C GLU A 879 17.41 -0.11 0.17
N LYS A 880 16.75 0.99 -0.18
CA LYS A 880 15.53 0.95 -0.98
C LYS A 880 15.82 0.29 -2.33
N GLY A 881 15.07 -0.77 -2.65
CA GLY A 881 15.29 -1.58 -3.84
C GLY A 881 16.55 -2.45 -3.82
N GLY A 882 17.20 -2.63 -2.65
CA GLY A 882 18.28 -3.58 -2.48
C GLY A 882 17.75 -5.03 -2.47
N PHE A 883 16.89 -5.36 -1.50
CA PHE A 883 16.10 -6.60 -1.60
C PHE A 883 14.84 -6.36 -2.43
N GLU A 884 14.42 -7.33 -3.25
CA GLU A 884 13.14 -7.29 -3.96
C GLU A 884 11.96 -7.23 -2.98
N ASP A 885 12.07 -7.94 -1.86
CA ASP A 885 11.17 -7.82 -0.71
C ASP A 885 11.85 -7.01 0.42
N GLU A 886 11.50 -5.73 0.53
CA GLU A 886 12.02 -4.85 1.58
C GLU A 886 11.71 -5.35 3.01
N ARG A 887 10.62 -6.09 3.21
CA ARG A 887 10.29 -6.66 4.52
C ARG A 887 11.23 -7.80 4.87
N GLU A 888 11.66 -8.60 3.89
CA GLU A 888 12.70 -9.62 4.09
C GLU A 888 14.02 -8.97 4.51
N GLY A 889 14.43 -7.91 3.81
CA GLY A 889 15.62 -7.13 4.16
C GLY A 889 15.55 -6.58 5.59
N GLN A 890 14.41 -5.98 5.96
CA GLN A 890 14.19 -5.47 7.31
C GLN A 890 14.19 -6.58 8.38
N ALA A 891 13.68 -7.77 8.07
CA ALA A 891 13.74 -8.92 8.98
C ALA A 891 15.17 -9.40 9.19
N LEU A 892 15.99 -9.45 8.13
CA LEU A 892 17.41 -9.78 8.25
C LEU A 892 18.14 -8.73 9.10
N HIS A 893 17.89 -7.45 8.85
CA HIS A 893 18.44 -6.38 9.66
C HIS A 893 18.06 -6.52 11.14
N THR A 894 16.78 -6.80 11.42
CA THR A 894 16.29 -6.97 12.80
C THR A 894 17.00 -8.12 13.53
N ILE A 895 17.18 -9.27 12.87
CA ILE A 895 17.93 -10.41 13.43
C ILE A 895 19.37 -10.01 13.78
N LEU A 896 20.05 -9.29 12.88
CA LEU A 896 21.43 -8.86 13.08
C LEU A 896 21.52 -7.81 14.19
N LYS A 897 20.56 -6.87 14.24
CA LYS A 897 20.49 -5.81 15.25
C LYS A 897 20.28 -6.40 16.63
N ASP A 898 19.30 -7.28 16.77
CA ASP A 898 18.98 -7.90 18.05
C ASP A 898 20.14 -8.76 18.55
N TYR A 899 20.82 -9.47 17.64
CA TYR A 899 22.03 -10.21 17.95
C TYR A 899 23.18 -9.29 18.39
N GLN A 900 23.41 -8.18 17.67
CA GLN A 900 24.41 -7.17 18.02
C GLN A 900 24.13 -6.56 19.40
N LYS A 901 22.88 -6.18 19.66
CA LYS A 901 22.44 -5.60 20.93
C LYS A 901 22.58 -6.59 22.10
N LEU A 902 22.27 -7.86 21.87
CA LEU A 902 22.37 -8.92 22.88
C LEU A 902 23.83 -9.25 23.24
N THR A 903 24.72 -9.23 22.25
CA THR A 903 26.09 -9.78 22.39
C THR A 903 27.19 -8.72 22.45
N GLY A 904 26.93 -7.49 22.01
CA GLY A 904 27.91 -6.42 21.83
C GLY A 904 28.93 -6.69 20.72
N LYS A 905 28.75 -7.74 19.92
CA LYS A 905 29.69 -8.15 18.86
C LYS A 905 29.69 -7.17 17.70
N ASN A 906 30.84 -7.02 17.07
CA ASN A 906 31.01 -6.10 15.94
C ASN A 906 30.58 -6.78 14.64
N ILE A 907 29.66 -6.16 13.90
CA ILE A 907 29.07 -6.73 12.67
C ILE A 907 29.25 -5.77 11.50
N TYR A 908 29.80 -6.29 10.42
CA TYR A 908 29.89 -5.66 9.11
C TYR A 908 29.07 -6.45 8.11
N TYR A 909 28.24 -5.78 7.34
CA TYR A 909 27.51 -6.36 6.22
C TYR A 909 28.04 -5.75 4.93
N ILE A 910 28.62 -6.56 4.06
CA ILE A 910 29.26 -6.13 2.83
C ILE A 910 28.38 -6.52 1.66
N ASN A 911 27.93 -5.52 0.91
CA ASN A 911 27.21 -5.68 -0.34
C ASN A 911 28.14 -5.43 -1.53
N ALA A 912 28.28 -6.41 -2.43
CA ALA A 912 29.21 -6.33 -3.57
C ALA A 912 28.56 -6.05 -4.93
N SER A 913 27.27 -5.68 -4.97
CA SER A 913 26.57 -5.27 -6.20
C SER A 913 26.58 -3.76 -6.46
N GLY A 914 27.10 -2.96 -5.52
CA GLY A 914 27.13 -1.50 -5.62
C GLY A 914 27.89 -0.99 -6.84
N SER A 915 27.57 0.24 -7.29
CA SER A 915 28.32 0.95 -8.34
C SER A 915 29.25 2.04 -7.79
N LYS A 916 29.24 2.24 -6.47
CA LYS A 916 30.09 3.16 -5.70
C LYS A 916 30.42 2.54 -4.36
N PHE A 917 31.52 2.97 -3.76
CA PHE A 917 31.84 2.64 -2.38
C PHE A 917 30.99 3.50 -1.43
N LYS A 918 30.37 2.88 -0.43
CA LYS A 918 29.55 3.56 0.57
C LYS A 918 29.62 2.80 1.89
N VAL A 919 29.59 3.54 3.00
CA VAL A 919 29.38 2.97 4.34
C VAL A 919 28.13 3.61 4.91
N ASN A 920 27.26 2.81 5.50
CA ASN A 920 26.05 3.24 6.19
C ASN A 920 26.00 2.55 7.55
N TYR A 921 26.09 3.34 8.63
CA TYR A 921 25.97 2.81 9.98
C TYR A 921 24.52 2.92 10.45
N TYR A 922 23.92 1.77 10.76
CA TYR A 922 22.49 1.70 11.07
C TYR A 922 22.22 0.67 12.16
N GLU A 923 21.65 1.15 13.27
CA GLU A 923 21.29 0.37 14.48
C GLU A 923 22.35 -0.68 14.88
N GLY A 924 23.60 -0.23 15.06
CA GLY A 924 24.70 -1.08 15.53
C GLY A 924 25.47 -1.83 14.43
N ILE A 925 25.02 -1.81 13.17
CA ILE A 925 25.62 -2.57 12.05
C ILE A 925 26.17 -1.63 10.99
N ARG A 926 27.35 -1.96 10.44
CA ARG A 926 27.95 -1.25 9.32
C ARG A 926 27.63 -1.94 8.01
N TYR A 927 26.73 -1.35 7.24
CA TYR A 927 26.42 -1.77 5.87
C TYR A 927 27.38 -1.08 4.91
N MET A 928 28.13 -1.86 4.14
CA MET A 928 29.22 -1.39 3.28
C MET A 928 28.98 -1.83 1.85
N ASP A 929 28.68 -0.90 0.96
CA ASP A 929 28.60 -1.17 -0.47
C ASP A 929 30.00 -1.04 -1.07
N ILE A 930 30.43 -2.06 -1.80
CA ILE A 930 31.72 -2.09 -2.49
C ILE A 930 31.48 -2.32 -3.98
N ASN A 931 32.16 -1.53 -4.80
CA ASN A 931 31.85 -1.47 -6.22
C ASN A 931 32.73 -2.38 -7.09
N GLY A 932 33.94 -2.71 -6.63
CA GLY A 932 34.87 -3.53 -7.41
C GLY A 932 35.14 -2.91 -8.78
N LEU A 933 34.76 -3.60 -9.86
CA LEU A 933 34.87 -3.11 -11.24
C LEU A 933 33.52 -2.65 -11.82
N THR A 934 32.49 -2.54 -11.00
CA THR A 934 31.20 -1.95 -11.36
C THR A 934 31.25 -0.44 -11.08
N TYR A 935 31.08 0.38 -12.11
CA TYR A 935 31.10 1.84 -11.99
C TYR A 935 30.26 2.51 -13.08
N ASN A 936 29.74 3.70 -12.77
CA ASN A 936 28.99 4.50 -13.74
C ASN A 936 29.96 5.32 -14.60
N SER A 937 29.94 5.15 -15.93
CA SER A 937 30.68 6.02 -16.85
C SER A 937 29.76 7.08 -17.44
N SER A 938 29.95 8.36 -17.09
CA SER A 938 29.28 9.49 -17.75
C SER A 938 30.18 10.00 -18.88
N ALA A 939 29.64 10.22 -20.09
CA ALA A 939 30.34 10.87 -21.20
C ALA A 939 31.74 10.29 -21.57
N ASN A 940 31.94 8.97 -21.43
CA ASN A 940 33.21 8.27 -21.69
C ASN A 940 34.40 8.68 -20.80
N LYS A 941 34.17 9.27 -19.62
CA LYS A 941 35.22 9.59 -18.64
C LYS A 941 34.99 8.84 -17.32
N VAL A 942 36.08 8.42 -16.68
CA VAL A 942 36.08 7.75 -15.36
C VAL A 942 37.16 8.43 -14.52
N ASP A 943 36.82 8.87 -13.31
CA ASP A 943 37.79 9.43 -12.37
C ASP A 943 38.42 8.30 -11.55
N LEU A 944 39.62 7.86 -11.94
CA LEU A 944 40.32 6.77 -11.27
C LEU A 944 40.56 7.06 -9.78
N ASN A 945 40.73 8.34 -9.41
CA ASN A 945 41.01 8.76 -8.03
C ASN A 945 39.79 8.70 -7.12
N ASN A 946 38.60 8.41 -7.63
CA ASN A 946 37.37 8.32 -6.84
C ASN A 946 36.45 7.16 -7.23
N SER A 947 36.92 6.24 -8.09
CA SER A 947 36.05 5.19 -8.66
C SER A 947 36.34 3.79 -8.15
N PHE A 948 37.52 3.50 -7.59
CA PHE A 948 37.93 2.13 -7.26
C PHE A 948 38.53 2.06 -5.87
N TYR A 949 37.85 1.35 -4.96
CA TYR A 949 38.26 1.25 -3.57
C TYR A 949 38.44 -0.20 -3.14
N LEU A 950 39.50 -0.45 -2.39
CA LEU A 950 39.72 -1.67 -1.63
C LEU A 950 39.34 -1.42 -0.17
N LEU A 951 38.47 -2.27 0.38
CA LEU A 951 38.12 -2.22 1.81
C LEU A 951 39.09 -3.11 2.58
N ASN A 952 39.77 -2.57 3.59
CA ASN A 952 40.65 -3.33 4.46
C ASN A 952 40.13 -3.34 5.88
N PHE A 953 40.29 -4.48 6.55
CA PHE A 953 40.03 -4.69 7.95
C PHE A 953 41.32 -5.02 8.68
N TYR A 954 41.51 -4.43 9.86
CA TYR A 954 42.69 -4.60 10.69
C TYR A 954 42.28 -5.03 12.09
N MET A 955 42.84 -6.14 12.57
CA MET A 955 42.67 -6.58 13.95
C MET A 955 43.67 -5.83 14.84
N VAL A 956 43.16 -4.99 15.73
CA VAL A 956 43.94 -4.20 16.68
C VAL A 956 43.41 -4.48 18.09
N SER A 957 44.23 -5.13 18.91
CA SER A 957 43.88 -5.47 20.31
C SER A 957 42.55 -6.22 20.44
N GLY A 958 42.27 -7.17 19.53
CA GLY A 958 41.05 -8.00 19.51
C GLY A 958 39.81 -7.34 18.90
N LYS A 959 39.90 -6.06 18.47
CA LYS A 959 38.81 -5.36 17.80
C LYS A 959 39.13 -5.18 16.32
N LEU A 960 38.13 -5.40 15.47
CA LEU A 960 38.26 -5.18 14.03
C LEU A 960 37.97 -3.71 13.70
N TYR A 961 38.95 -3.05 13.10
CA TYR A 961 38.85 -1.71 12.54
C TYR A 961 38.85 -1.81 11.02
N TYR A 962 38.40 -0.77 10.32
CA TYR A 962 38.42 -0.74 8.86
C TYR A 962 39.02 0.55 8.31
N ASN A 963 39.58 0.46 7.11
CA ASN A 963 39.80 1.62 6.25
C ASN A 963 39.44 1.24 4.81
N TYR A 964 39.36 2.24 3.94
CA TYR A 964 39.27 2.01 2.51
C TYR A 964 40.38 2.77 1.81
N GLU A 965 40.98 2.13 0.83
CA GLU A 965 42.12 2.66 0.08
C GLU A 965 41.71 2.75 -1.38
N ASN A 966 41.92 3.93 -1.98
CA ASN A 966 41.76 4.03 -3.43
C ASN A 966 42.87 3.24 -4.10
N VAL A 967 42.53 2.45 -5.10
CA VAL A 967 43.48 1.69 -5.91
C VAL A 967 44.47 2.62 -6.66
N TYR A 968 44.03 3.83 -7.00
CA TYR A 968 44.81 4.89 -7.64
C TYR A 968 44.75 6.19 -6.81
N PRO A 969 45.54 6.30 -5.73
CA PRO A 969 45.57 7.53 -4.95
C PRO A 969 46.24 8.66 -5.74
N LEU A 970 45.80 9.90 -5.50
CA LEU A 970 46.48 11.08 -6.03
C LEU A 970 47.95 11.06 -5.62
N VAL A 971 48.85 11.08 -6.61
CA VAL A 971 50.27 11.38 -6.36
C VAL A 971 50.31 12.81 -5.85
N LYS A 972 50.41 12.99 -4.53
CA LYS A 972 50.73 14.29 -3.94
C LYS A 972 52.16 14.62 -4.38
N ILE A 973 52.28 15.41 -5.45
CA ILE A 973 53.56 16.05 -5.79
C ILE A 973 53.84 16.97 -4.61
N LYS A 974 54.82 16.57 -3.79
CA LYS A 974 55.28 17.33 -2.62
C LYS A 974 55.95 18.62 -3.04
#